data_AF-A0A518EV70-F1
#
_entry.id   AF-A0A518EV70-F1
#
_cell.length_a   1.000
_cell.length_b   1.000
_cell.length_c   1.000
_cell.angle_alpha   90.00
_cell.angle_beta   90.00
_cell.angle_gamma   90.00
#
_symmetry.space_group_name_H-M   'P 1'
#
loop_
_entity.id
_entity.type
_entity.pdbx_description
1 polymer ?
#
loop_
_entity_poly.entity_id
_entity_poly.type
_entity_poly.pdbx_seq_one_letter_code
_entity_poly.pdbx_strand_id
1 'polypeptide(L)'
;MSTLTRGAIVASAAGLALLHSPPAAAMQRPRANLSEAPSPGRRPDDARTVDLRTIALNQPITFQTDTDPALVQVDVESPFREPETMLLGRTELGFFMSSTDGVSVGGSTAIFDDPAAGEGALAGSSSSHGMGRNVRDAVRADIDNDGRDEMVVLARTSSRFELYRIDVSVQGTTTWQLMHSFAPFTSSQPIEGTLAVGDFDGDRRDEIAVFRTVGPINTLGSTSTFWVIDDPVGGGGVLWEESFGAMDAFGQHTSYSGLAADVDGDGDQELVVARQGGTGTKGQVRLTLYDWSDLASGLFVRMPSQQVYYDSFPFFGNLMTSKLAAGQLDADPADEIALASTTPVSVLNQTDAKLYLDQLNYDVAGNRFDFVQRGTFSGALETTPIPEYSFDVCTFDRYGDGRDWIGLMRKPKGGRADVRAIRVNLGSGGWFSDLVSNTVPLANDAVTLAAGDTDADGPEELYAGFSWGSSTTKASWVELIQAGDTPSSRTIFTSGTATSTASSPTRPLILAPGEYDGDGLRVRYQGSTLRVSNPVPLTLLAAVPTKAGIQQNYVGSSTGYSIGTGSGIETAYSTSTSISAAVGFEFEDFTGTFGASVKATMDYESSSTQTATSTTTFVTGYEASHDEDVIVFASNNYLVHEYRILSAPDADAVGRTFTIDVPLETQINKWTVPFYNDRVEPRYRMTSSLLPHTVGDPSTYRNFSEMAATTAGVVSWNTPTTITVGQGNGGSVSTAIELASENATTEQTSMAVGAEASYKAFGVTTEGSISFGSGSAYTVSTNTETVYQGQIGDVAAGDYSTWAYSVGLYVYQAWRVADGSNRPTGAWLPGGYPLTVINFWTNPFGSGY
;
A
#
# COMPACT_ATOMS: atom_id res chain seq x y z
N MET A 1 -49.76 24.91 61.03
CA MET A 1 -49.07 26.03 61.72
C MET A 1 -47.63 25.99 61.23
N SER A 2 -47.30 26.73 60.17
CA SER A 2 -46.88 28.15 60.12
C SER A 2 -45.34 28.27 60.12
N THR A 3 -44.83 28.45 58.90
CA THR A 3 -43.70 29.28 58.46
C THR A 3 -43.15 30.34 59.42
N LEU A 4 -41.83 30.59 59.36
CA LEU A 4 -41.23 31.94 59.24
C LEU A 4 -39.73 31.82 58.83
N THR A 5 -39.24 32.19 57.62
CA THR A 5 -38.98 33.47 56.89
C THR A 5 -37.67 34.24 57.21
N ARG A 6 -37.03 34.68 56.10
CA ARG A 6 -36.10 35.82 55.85
C ARG A 6 -34.60 35.59 56.12
N GLY A 7 -33.67 36.10 55.31
CA GLY A 7 -33.71 37.08 54.21
C GLY A 7 -32.27 37.42 53.78
N ALA A 8 -32.13 38.07 52.62
CA ALA A 8 -30.95 38.11 51.76
C ALA A 8 -30.06 39.39 51.85
N ILE A 9 -29.02 39.43 51.00
CA ILE A 9 -28.56 40.52 50.10
C ILE A 9 -27.07 40.95 50.21
N VAL A 10 -26.29 40.56 49.18
CA VAL A 10 -25.39 41.27 48.21
C VAL A 10 -24.64 42.59 48.57
N ALA A 11 -23.32 42.64 48.25
CA ALA A 11 -22.54 43.75 47.61
C ALA A 11 -21.05 43.29 47.44
N SER A 12 -20.45 43.10 46.25
CA SER A 12 -19.95 44.02 45.18
C SER A 12 -18.53 44.62 45.38
N ALA A 13 -17.58 44.12 44.57
CA ALA A 13 -16.59 44.80 43.69
C ALA A 13 -15.44 45.72 44.19
N ALA A 14 -14.25 45.38 43.65
CA ALA A 14 -13.24 46.22 42.98
C ALA A 14 -12.01 46.76 43.75
N GLY A 15 -10.82 46.34 43.26
CA GLY A 15 -9.74 47.25 42.85
C GLY A 15 -8.46 47.27 43.70
N LEU A 16 -7.32 46.82 43.14
CA LEU A 16 -6.06 47.58 43.10
C LEU A 16 -5.01 46.88 42.22
N ALA A 17 -4.33 47.66 41.37
CA ALA A 17 -3.17 47.26 40.55
C ALA A 17 -1.99 48.22 40.85
N LEU A 18 -0.75 47.71 40.86
CA LEU A 18 0.55 48.41 40.66
C LEU A 18 1.67 47.33 40.81
N LEU A 19 2.42 46.93 39.77
CA LEU A 19 3.60 47.53 39.09
C LEU A 19 4.98 47.12 39.68
N HIS A 20 5.92 46.79 38.76
CA HIS A 20 7.40 46.74 38.82
C HIS A 20 8.14 45.37 38.93
N SER A 21 8.54 44.86 37.75
CA SER A 21 9.91 44.61 37.22
C SER A 21 11.10 44.11 38.09
N PRO A 22 12.10 43.42 37.47
CA PRO A 22 12.99 42.41 38.08
C PRO A 22 14.41 42.93 38.41
N PRO A 23 15.34 42.04 38.81
CA PRO A 23 16.60 42.02 38.06
C PRO A 23 17.29 40.64 37.91
N ALA A 24 18.03 40.53 36.80
CA ALA A 24 19.10 39.58 36.56
C ALA A 24 20.42 40.04 37.23
N ALA A 25 21.29 39.10 37.60
CA ALA A 25 22.74 39.34 37.67
C ALA A 25 23.54 38.01 37.67
N ALA A 26 24.64 38.04 36.93
CA ALA A 26 25.57 36.97 36.62
C ALA A 26 26.79 36.90 37.56
N MET A 27 27.55 35.79 37.55
CA MET A 27 29.03 35.72 37.72
C MET A 27 29.48 34.23 37.72
N GLN A 28 30.20 33.76 36.69
CA GLN A 28 31.67 33.66 36.55
C GLN A 28 32.40 32.54 37.37
N ARG A 29 32.95 31.59 36.57
CA ARG A 29 34.00 30.53 36.69
C ARG A 29 35.16 30.77 37.72
N PRO A 30 36.11 29.84 38.04
CA PRO A 30 36.68 28.74 37.19
C PRO A 30 37.33 27.46 37.82
N ARG A 31 37.67 26.50 36.93
CA ARG A 31 38.82 25.54 36.83
C ARG A 31 39.39 24.80 38.06
N ALA A 32 39.59 23.47 37.89
CA ALA A 32 40.89 22.79 38.05
C ALA A 32 40.93 21.41 37.33
N ASN A 33 42.03 21.15 36.61
CA ASN A 33 42.46 19.88 36.00
C ASN A 33 43.38 19.10 36.97
N LEU A 34 43.50 17.76 36.85
CA LEU A 34 44.73 17.02 36.46
C LEU A 34 44.81 15.54 36.91
N SER A 35 45.50 14.76 36.05
CA SER A 35 46.17 13.43 36.18
C SER A 35 45.30 12.17 36.08
N GLU A 36 45.40 11.32 35.03
CA GLU A 36 46.51 10.41 34.58
C GLU A 36 46.93 9.42 35.68
N ALA A 37 47.03 8.09 35.56
CA ALA A 37 46.91 7.04 34.51
C ALA A 37 46.96 5.65 35.26
N PRO A 38 47.33 4.48 34.69
CA PRO A 38 46.66 3.63 33.69
C PRO A 38 46.48 2.12 34.10
N SER A 39 45.53 1.42 33.42
CA SER A 39 45.49 0.00 32.90
C SER A 39 46.01 -1.21 33.75
N PRO A 40 45.79 -2.52 33.39
CA PRO A 40 45.21 -3.09 32.15
C PRO A 40 44.28 -4.33 32.27
N GLY A 41 43.61 -4.66 31.16
CA GLY A 41 43.60 -6.04 30.64
C GLY A 41 42.25 -6.72 30.34
N ARG A 42 41.83 -6.71 29.06
CA ARG A 42 41.47 -7.93 28.29
C ARG A 42 41.25 -7.62 26.80
N ARG A 43 41.74 -8.53 25.95
CA ARG A 43 41.83 -8.42 24.48
C ARG A 43 40.49 -8.66 23.76
N PRO A 44 40.33 -8.11 22.55
CA PRO A 44 39.37 -8.54 21.53
C PRO A 44 40.05 -9.43 20.47
N ASP A 45 39.37 -10.51 20.04
CA ASP A 45 39.73 -11.28 18.84
C ASP A 45 38.43 -11.54 18.06
N ASP A 46 38.37 -11.02 16.82
CA ASP A 46 37.73 -11.56 15.60
C ASP A 46 37.26 -10.44 14.65
N ALA A 47 38.23 -9.82 13.97
CA ALA A 47 38.01 -9.11 12.72
C ALA A 47 38.69 -9.90 11.59
N ARG A 48 37.89 -10.55 10.73
CA ARG A 48 38.39 -11.23 9.53
C ARG A 48 38.90 -10.20 8.54
N THR A 49 40.21 -10.18 8.35
CA THR A 49 40.89 -9.48 7.25
C THR A 49 40.82 -10.40 6.02
N VAL A 50 40.17 -9.96 4.94
CA VAL A 50 40.23 -10.64 3.64
C VAL A 50 41.44 -10.10 2.89
N ASP A 51 42.35 -11.02 2.56
CA ASP A 51 43.62 -10.79 1.87
C ASP A 51 43.37 -10.57 0.36
N LEU A 52 43.61 -9.34 -0.11
CA LEU A 52 43.56 -8.97 -1.53
C LEU A 52 44.94 -9.16 -2.16
N ARG A 53 45.26 -10.37 -2.64
CA ARG A 53 46.35 -10.57 -3.62
C ARG A 53 46.04 -11.67 -4.64
N THR A 54 45.94 -11.21 -5.90
CA THR A 54 46.29 -11.91 -7.15
C THR A 54 45.27 -12.94 -7.68
N ILE A 55 44.33 -12.47 -8.52
CA ILE A 55 43.66 -13.33 -9.53
C ILE A 55 44.05 -12.83 -10.92
N ALA A 56 44.51 -13.78 -11.73
CA ALA A 56 45.08 -13.59 -13.05
C ALA A 56 44.02 -13.15 -14.08
N LEU A 57 44.31 -12.05 -14.77
CA LEU A 57 43.72 -11.67 -16.06
C LEU A 57 44.28 -12.59 -17.14
N ASN A 58 43.43 -13.46 -17.69
CA ASN A 58 43.42 -14.00 -19.07
C ASN A 58 42.86 -15.42 -19.11
N GLN A 59 41.55 -15.54 -19.28
CA GLN A 59 40.92 -16.69 -19.93
C GLN A 59 39.82 -16.16 -20.87
N PRO A 60 39.74 -16.61 -22.13
CA PRO A 60 38.67 -16.22 -23.05
C PRO A 60 37.35 -16.86 -22.62
N ILE A 61 36.33 -16.04 -22.41
CA ILE A 61 34.95 -16.48 -22.19
C ILE A 61 34.44 -17.03 -23.53
N THR A 62 34.06 -18.30 -23.55
CA THR A 62 33.42 -18.93 -24.71
C THR A 62 31.91 -18.88 -24.49
N PHE A 63 31.17 -18.19 -25.37
CA PHE A 63 29.71 -18.15 -25.30
C PHE A 63 29.14 -19.46 -25.86
N GLN A 64 28.38 -20.15 -25.04
CA GLN A 64 27.59 -21.32 -25.44
C GLN A 64 26.25 -20.79 -25.98
N THR A 65 25.91 -21.14 -27.21
CA THR A 65 24.63 -20.77 -27.83
C THR A 65 23.52 -21.60 -27.18
N ASP A 66 22.77 -20.99 -26.26
CA ASP A 66 21.54 -21.59 -25.75
C ASP A 66 20.44 -21.42 -26.80
N THR A 67 19.87 -22.55 -27.18
CA THR A 67 18.71 -22.65 -28.08
C THR A 67 17.42 -22.51 -27.27
N ASP A 68 16.53 -21.66 -27.80
CA ASP A 68 15.15 -21.34 -27.39
C ASP A 68 14.96 -20.19 -26.38
N PRO A 69 14.28 -19.08 -26.76
CA PRO A 69 13.87 -18.05 -25.82
C PRO A 69 12.68 -18.55 -25.01
N ALA A 70 12.96 -19.20 -23.88
CA ALA A 70 11.96 -19.27 -22.81
C ALA A 70 11.57 -17.83 -22.46
N LEU A 71 10.29 -17.50 -22.65
CA LEU A 71 9.70 -16.30 -22.07
C LEU A 71 10.07 -16.31 -20.59
N VAL A 72 10.93 -15.37 -20.19
CA VAL A 72 11.20 -15.12 -18.77
C VAL A 72 9.87 -14.62 -18.20
N GLN A 73 9.09 -15.53 -17.60
CA GLN A 73 8.07 -15.13 -16.66
C GLN A 73 8.82 -14.47 -15.51
N VAL A 74 8.77 -13.15 -15.49
CA VAL A 74 9.11 -12.42 -14.27
C VAL A 74 7.93 -12.70 -13.35
N ASP A 75 8.12 -13.51 -12.32
CA ASP A 75 7.16 -13.61 -11.22
C ASP A 75 7.18 -12.24 -10.54
N VAL A 76 6.33 -11.33 -11.02
CA VAL A 76 6.10 -10.06 -10.37
C VAL A 76 4.79 -10.18 -9.63
N GLU A 77 4.88 -10.10 -8.32
CA GLU A 77 3.71 -10.04 -7.45
C GLU A 77 2.85 -8.84 -7.83
N SER A 78 1.54 -8.98 -7.63
CA SER A 78 0.61 -7.84 -7.66
C SER A 78 1.17 -6.74 -6.77
N PRO A 79 1.15 -5.45 -7.17
CA PRO A 79 1.47 -4.35 -6.25
C PRO A 79 0.58 -4.36 -5.01
N PHE A 80 -0.61 -4.96 -5.07
CA PHE A 80 -1.48 -5.15 -3.91
C PHE A 80 -1.21 -6.42 -3.12
N ARG A 81 -0.20 -7.23 -3.51
CA ARG A 81 0.19 -8.56 -2.95
C ARG A 81 -0.87 -9.65 -2.99
N GLU A 82 -2.14 -9.29 -2.90
CA GLU A 82 -3.28 -10.18 -2.89
C GLU A 82 -3.81 -10.45 -4.32
N PRO A 83 -4.36 -11.65 -4.56
CA PRO A 83 -5.03 -11.97 -5.81
C PRO A 83 -6.35 -11.19 -5.98
N GLU A 84 -6.99 -10.78 -4.89
CA GLU A 84 -8.18 -9.95 -4.85
C GLU A 84 -7.97 -8.82 -3.85
N THR A 85 -8.42 -7.61 -4.15
CA THR A 85 -8.19 -6.44 -3.30
C THR A 85 -9.42 -5.55 -3.33
N MET A 86 -9.87 -5.11 -2.16
CA MET A 86 -10.86 -4.06 -2.04
C MET A 86 -10.16 -2.70 -2.20
N LEU A 87 -10.47 -1.96 -3.26
CA LEU A 87 -9.88 -0.63 -3.51
C LEU A 87 -10.73 0.50 -2.95
N LEU A 88 -12.02 0.25 -2.75
CA LEU A 88 -12.96 1.16 -2.07
C LEU A 88 -13.88 0.29 -1.21
N GLY A 89 -13.64 0.27 0.10
CA GLY A 89 -14.64 -0.22 1.04
C GLY A 89 -15.58 0.92 1.39
N ARG A 90 -16.88 0.63 1.41
CA ARG A 90 -17.91 1.48 1.99
C ARG A 90 -18.32 0.81 3.29
N THR A 91 -18.10 1.53 4.38
CA THR A 91 -18.41 0.99 5.69
C THR A 91 -19.87 1.27 6.03
N GLU A 92 -20.70 0.24 6.07
CA GLU A 92 -21.99 0.27 6.73
C GLU A 92 -21.85 0.08 8.24
N LEU A 93 -22.90 0.46 8.99
CA LEU A 93 -22.93 0.28 10.44
C LEU A 93 -23.99 -0.75 10.85
N GLY A 94 -23.54 -1.93 11.27
CA GLY A 94 -24.32 -2.84 12.11
C GLY A 94 -24.32 -2.36 13.56
N PHE A 95 -25.50 -2.32 14.21
CA PHE A 95 -25.53 -2.13 15.66
C PHE A 95 -26.57 -3.00 16.36
N PHE A 96 -26.25 -3.36 17.60
CA PHE A 96 -27.06 -4.23 18.43
C PHE A 96 -27.34 -3.58 19.79
N MET A 97 -28.61 -3.62 20.19
CA MET A 97 -29.06 -3.25 21.52
C MET A 97 -29.36 -4.51 22.33
N SER A 98 -28.64 -4.72 23.43
CA SER A 98 -28.94 -5.81 24.35
C SER A 98 -30.24 -5.56 25.14
N SER A 99 -30.83 -6.64 25.67
CA SER A 99 -32.01 -6.55 26.56
C SER A 99 -31.75 -5.62 27.73
N THR A 100 -32.78 -4.89 28.15
CA THR A 100 -32.68 -3.91 29.24
C THR A 100 -32.28 -4.51 30.59
N ASP A 101 -32.55 -5.80 30.83
CA ASP A 101 -32.14 -6.52 32.04
C ASP A 101 -30.91 -7.41 31.84
N GLY A 102 -30.38 -7.49 30.62
CA GLY A 102 -29.22 -8.30 30.28
C GLY A 102 -29.44 -9.81 30.40
N VAL A 103 -30.69 -10.29 30.53
CA VAL A 103 -31.02 -11.73 30.67
C VAL A 103 -32.25 -12.11 29.84
N SER A 104 -33.25 -11.22 29.75
CA SER A 104 -34.46 -11.46 28.98
C SER A 104 -34.18 -11.57 27.49
N VAL A 105 -35.03 -12.33 26.83
CA VAL A 105 -35.15 -12.33 25.37
C VAL A 105 -35.65 -10.95 24.95
N GLY A 106 -34.85 -10.23 24.18
CA GLY A 106 -35.18 -8.87 23.72
C GLY A 106 -33.93 -8.09 23.37
N GLY A 107 -33.99 -7.36 22.27
CA GLY A 107 -32.90 -6.59 21.70
C GLY A 107 -33.32 -6.14 20.31
N SER A 108 -32.86 -4.96 19.90
CA SER A 108 -33.10 -4.44 18.55
C SER A 108 -31.78 -4.37 17.81
N THR A 109 -31.87 -4.58 16.51
CA THR A 109 -30.77 -4.38 15.58
C THR A 109 -31.26 -3.51 14.45
N ALA A 110 -30.33 -2.80 13.84
CA ALA A 110 -30.47 -2.38 12.46
C ALA A 110 -29.07 -2.32 11.85
N ILE A 111 -29.04 -2.45 10.54
CA ILE A 111 -27.88 -2.18 9.72
C ILE A 111 -28.20 -0.89 8.99
N PHE A 112 -27.37 0.12 9.16
CA PHE A 112 -27.45 1.40 8.47
C PHE A 112 -26.52 1.39 7.28
N ASP A 113 -27.12 1.74 6.14
CA ASP A 113 -26.46 1.89 4.86
C ASP A 113 -25.51 3.09 4.85
N ASP A 114 -24.62 3.16 3.87
CA ASP A 114 -23.64 4.22 3.72
C ASP A 114 -24.27 5.56 3.24
N PRO A 115 -23.56 6.70 3.36
CA PRO A 115 -24.00 8.00 2.87
C PRO A 115 -24.32 8.06 1.37
N ALA A 116 -23.61 7.31 0.53
CA ALA A 116 -23.83 7.29 -0.91
C ALA A 116 -25.14 6.55 -1.27
N ALA A 117 -25.53 5.51 -0.53
CA ALA A 117 -26.81 4.82 -0.68
C ALA A 117 -27.98 5.47 0.09
N GLY A 118 -27.70 6.47 0.92
CA GLY A 118 -28.70 7.36 1.52
C GLY A 118 -28.94 7.16 3.03
N GLU A 119 -28.03 6.50 3.74
CA GLU A 119 -27.98 6.39 5.21
C GLU A 119 -29.24 5.77 5.84
N GLY A 120 -30.01 5.06 5.05
CA GLY A 120 -31.23 4.40 5.49
C GLY A 120 -30.90 3.15 6.31
N ALA A 121 -31.79 2.75 7.21
CA ALA A 121 -31.73 1.38 7.68
C ALA A 121 -32.05 0.45 6.50
N LEU A 122 -31.18 -0.52 6.21
CA LEU A 122 -31.40 -1.51 5.15
C LEU A 122 -32.78 -2.17 5.31
N ALA A 123 -33.52 -2.28 4.21
CA ALA A 123 -34.91 -2.75 4.24
C ALA A 123 -35.00 -4.18 4.79
N GLY A 124 -35.58 -4.34 5.98
CA GLY A 124 -35.71 -5.65 6.64
C GLY A 124 -34.62 -5.98 7.67
N SER A 125 -33.59 -5.13 7.81
CA SER A 125 -32.55 -5.26 8.85
C SER A 125 -33.04 -4.82 10.24
N SER A 126 -34.07 -3.96 10.28
CA SER A 126 -34.63 -3.43 11.53
C SER A 126 -35.70 -4.34 12.13
N SER A 127 -35.39 -4.97 13.27
CA SER A 127 -36.38 -5.73 14.05
C SER A 127 -36.75 -4.97 15.34
N SER A 128 -37.94 -4.36 15.34
CA SER A 128 -38.51 -3.72 16.55
C SER A 128 -39.00 -4.73 17.60
N HIS A 129 -39.05 -6.02 17.23
CA HIS A 129 -39.53 -7.12 18.07
C HIS A 129 -38.48 -8.22 18.14
N GLY A 130 -37.51 -8.03 19.03
CA GLY A 130 -36.71 -9.05 19.72
C GLY A 130 -36.21 -10.22 18.88
N MET A 131 -34.91 -10.24 18.60
CA MET A 131 -34.20 -11.36 17.97
C MET A 131 -34.24 -12.71 18.72
N GLY A 132 -35.06 -12.86 19.74
CA GLY A 132 -35.03 -14.07 20.58
C GLY A 132 -33.77 -14.17 21.46
N ARG A 133 -32.81 -13.24 21.30
CA ARG A 133 -31.40 -13.42 21.68
C ARG A 133 -30.84 -12.15 22.31
N ASN A 134 -29.87 -12.34 23.19
CA ASN A 134 -29.24 -11.26 23.94
C ASN A 134 -27.78 -11.14 23.50
N VAL A 135 -27.53 -10.27 22.53
CA VAL A 135 -26.19 -10.07 21.95
C VAL A 135 -25.24 -9.50 23.01
N ARG A 136 -24.02 -10.05 23.03
CA ARG A 136 -22.93 -9.65 23.92
C ARG A 136 -21.84 -8.90 23.21
N ASP A 137 -21.54 -9.33 22.00
CA ASP A 137 -20.53 -8.71 21.16
C ASP A 137 -20.83 -9.02 19.69
N ALA A 138 -20.30 -8.19 18.80
CA ALA A 138 -20.37 -8.38 17.36
C ALA A 138 -19.17 -7.72 16.69
N VAL A 139 -18.62 -8.38 15.68
CA VAL A 139 -17.48 -7.92 14.88
C VAL A 139 -17.75 -8.22 13.40
N ARG A 140 -17.08 -7.51 12.49
CA ARG A 140 -17.08 -7.82 11.06
C ARG A 140 -15.97 -8.82 10.72
N ALA A 141 -16.18 -9.69 9.75
CA ALA A 141 -15.17 -10.60 9.21
C ALA A 141 -15.63 -11.20 7.87
N ASP A 142 -14.72 -11.47 6.93
CA ASP A 142 -15.03 -12.20 5.68
C ASP A 142 -14.93 -13.71 5.94
N ILE A 143 -16.02 -14.30 6.42
CA ILE A 143 -16.04 -15.67 6.95
C ILE A 143 -16.22 -16.71 5.84
N ASP A 144 -16.76 -16.36 4.68
CA ASP A 144 -16.89 -17.30 3.56
C ASP A 144 -16.11 -16.95 2.30
N ASN A 145 -15.24 -15.94 2.39
CA ASN A 145 -14.29 -15.51 1.36
C ASN A 145 -15.01 -15.11 0.07
N ASP A 146 -16.18 -14.49 0.19
CA ASP A 146 -16.88 -13.87 -0.93
C ASP A 146 -16.50 -12.39 -1.12
N GLY A 147 -15.65 -11.87 -0.22
CA GLY A 147 -15.13 -10.49 -0.19
C GLY A 147 -16.09 -9.46 0.34
N ARG A 148 -17.17 -9.90 0.99
CA ARG A 148 -18.02 -9.05 1.79
C ARG A 148 -17.81 -9.42 3.24
N ASP A 149 -17.89 -8.41 4.09
CA ASP A 149 -17.89 -8.66 5.51
C ASP A 149 -19.22 -9.33 5.90
N GLU A 150 -19.15 -10.30 6.80
CA GLU A 150 -20.28 -10.72 7.60
C GLU A 150 -20.19 -10.20 9.03
N MET A 151 -21.34 -10.11 9.68
CA MET A 151 -21.35 -9.88 11.13
C MET A 151 -21.24 -11.22 11.86
N VAL A 152 -20.16 -11.37 12.61
CA VAL A 152 -20.00 -12.43 13.60
C VAL A 152 -20.57 -11.96 14.93
N VAL A 153 -21.59 -12.67 15.44
CA VAL A 153 -22.38 -12.23 16.60
C VAL A 153 -22.34 -13.26 17.72
N LEU A 154 -21.92 -12.82 18.90
CA LEU A 154 -21.96 -13.61 20.12
C LEU A 154 -23.25 -13.33 20.88
N ALA A 155 -24.14 -14.32 20.94
CA ALA A 155 -25.41 -14.23 21.63
C ALA A 155 -25.46 -15.07 22.90
N ARG A 156 -26.03 -14.52 23.97
CA ARG A 156 -26.35 -15.22 25.21
C ARG A 156 -27.79 -15.76 25.18
N THR A 157 -27.95 -16.99 25.63
CA THR A 157 -29.25 -17.55 26.04
C THR A 157 -29.33 -17.65 27.56
N SER A 158 -30.42 -18.21 28.10
CA SER A 158 -30.52 -18.45 29.55
C SER A 158 -29.46 -19.41 30.09
N SER A 159 -28.81 -20.23 29.24
CA SER A 159 -27.95 -21.33 29.69
C SER A 159 -26.68 -21.56 28.86
N ARG A 160 -26.44 -20.84 27.76
CA ARG A 160 -25.26 -21.01 26.90
C ARG A 160 -24.94 -19.75 26.10
N PHE A 161 -23.73 -19.71 25.54
CA PHE A 161 -23.36 -18.81 24.45
C PHE A 161 -23.54 -19.51 23.11
N GLU A 162 -23.89 -18.73 22.10
CA GLU A 162 -24.09 -19.17 20.74
C GLU A 162 -23.47 -18.13 19.80
N LEU A 163 -22.68 -18.60 18.84
CA LEU A 163 -22.00 -17.80 17.83
C LEU A 163 -22.78 -17.86 16.53
N TYR A 164 -23.05 -16.71 15.94
CA TYR A 164 -23.79 -16.58 14.69
C TYR A 164 -22.96 -15.89 13.63
N ARG A 165 -23.08 -16.34 12.39
CA ARG A 165 -22.76 -15.56 11.19
C ARG A 165 -24.04 -14.90 10.70
N ILE A 166 -23.96 -13.63 10.34
CA ILE A 166 -25.02 -12.90 9.66
C ILE A 166 -24.50 -12.40 8.34
N ASP A 167 -25.10 -12.90 7.27
CA ASP A 167 -24.81 -12.53 5.89
C ASP A 167 -25.94 -11.61 5.39
N VAL A 168 -25.59 -10.56 4.67
CA VAL A 168 -26.50 -9.59 4.08
C VAL A 168 -26.46 -9.73 2.56
N SER A 169 -27.59 -10.08 1.96
CA SER A 169 -27.68 -10.10 0.50
C SER A 169 -27.60 -8.68 -0.07
N VAL A 170 -27.21 -8.56 -1.34
CA VAL A 170 -27.24 -7.30 -2.13
C VAL A 170 -28.62 -6.60 -2.12
N GLN A 171 -29.69 -7.30 -1.74
CA GLN A 171 -31.04 -6.72 -1.59
C GLN A 171 -31.37 -6.32 -0.14
N GLY A 172 -30.38 -6.30 0.75
CA GLY A 172 -30.50 -5.99 2.19
C GLY A 172 -31.13 -7.10 3.02
N THR A 173 -31.23 -8.34 2.50
CA THR A 173 -31.85 -9.46 3.24
C THR A 173 -30.82 -10.13 4.14
N THR A 174 -31.07 -10.13 5.45
CA THR A 174 -30.18 -10.77 6.42
C THR A 174 -30.49 -12.26 6.61
N THR A 175 -29.46 -13.10 6.63
CA THR A 175 -29.57 -14.53 6.96
C THR A 175 -28.74 -14.84 8.20
N TRP A 176 -29.28 -15.66 9.11
CA TRP A 176 -28.63 -16.00 10.38
C TRP A 176 -28.26 -17.46 10.40
N GLN A 177 -26.98 -17.76 10.59
CA GLN A 177 -26.47 -19.11 10.71
C GLN A 177 -25.82 -19.33 12.07
N LEU A 178 -26.29 -20.33 12.82
CA LEU A 178 -25.60 -20.77 14.03
C LEU A 178 -24.31 -21.49 13.62
N MET A 179 -23.17 -20.94 14.03
CA MET A 179 -21.86 -21.54 13.78
C MET A 179 -21.47 -22.48 14.92
N HIS A 180 -21.52 -21.98 16.16
CA HIS A 180 -21.05 -22.72 17.32
C HIS A 180 -21.92 -22.50 18.55
N SER A 181 -22.00 -23.52 19.42
CA SER A 181 -22.72 -23.44 20.70
C SER A 181 -21.82 -23.91 21.83
N PHE A 182 -21.55 -23.01 22.77
CA PHE A 182 -20.61 -23.26 23.86
C PHE A 182 -21.30 -23.96 25.04
N ALA A 183 -20.49 -24.71 25.81
CA ALA A 183 -20.95 -25.52 26.93
C ALA A 183 -21.87 -24.76 27.90
N PRO A 184 -22.88 -25.44 28.49
CA PRO A 184 -23.90 -24.79 29.28
C PRO A 184 -23.37 -24.25 30.61
N PHE A 185 -23.98 -23.17 31.09
CA PHE A 185 -23.76 -22.55 32.39
C PHE A 185 -25.06 -22.48 33.19
N THR A 186 -24.95 -22.31 34.50
CA THR A 186 -26.13 -22.07 35.36
C THR A 186 -26.68 -20.66 35.14
N SER A 187 -27.99 -20.54 34.95
CA SER A 187 -28.65 -19.29 34.52
C SER A 187 -28.51 -18.09 35.47
N SER A 188 -28.06 -18.32 36.71
CA SER A 188 -27.92 -17.27 37.74
C SER A 188 -26.56 -16.58 37.79
N GLN A 189 -25.56 -17.03 37.02
CA GLN A 189 -24.23 -16.41 37.05
C GLN A 189 -24.15 -15.22 36.08
N PRO A 190 -23.48 -14.10 36.46
CA PRO A 190 -23.08 -13.07 35.52
C PRO A 190 -22.06 -13.64 34.54
N ILE A 191 -22.18 -13.25 33.27
CA ILE A 191 -21.36 -13.78 32.18
C ILE A 191 -21.08 -12.67 31.19
N GLU A 192 -19.81 -12.54 30.85
CA GLU A 192 -19.30 -11.68 29.81
C GLU A 192 -18.69 -12.52 28.70
N GLY A 193 -18.77 -12.00 27.50
CA GLY A 193 -18.06 -12.57 26.38
C GLY A 193 -17.78 -11.50 25.34
N THR A 194 -16.65 -11.65 24.68
CA THR A 194 -16.16 -10.77 23.63
C THR A 194 -15.65 -11.60 22.47
N LEU A 195 -15.51 -10.96 21.32
CA LEU A 195 -14.99 -11.56 20.09
C LEU A 195 -13.69 -10.86 19.67
N ALA A 196 -12.85 -11.60 18.96
CA ALA A 196 -11.82 -11.08 18.08
C ALA A 196 -11.81 -11.94 16.82
N VAL A 197 -11.46 -11.36 15.69
CA VAL A 197 -11.44 -12.01 14.38
C VAL A 197 -10.20 -11.56 13.62
N GLY A 198 -9.64 -12.46 12.84
CA GLY A 198 -8.43 -12.25 12.05
C GLY A 198 -7.90 -13.58 11.51
N ASP A 199 -6.99 -13.51 10.55
CA ASP A 199 -6.29 -14.67 9.98
C ASP A 199 -5.24 -15.20 10.97
N PHE A 200 -5.65 -16.15 11.81
CA PHE A 200 -4.82 -16.74 12.86
C PHE A 200 -4.16 -18.05 12.43
N ASP A 201 -4.50 -18.59 11.25
CA ASP A 201 -3.88 -19.80 10.71
C ASP A 201 -3.11 -19.61 9.39
N GLY A 202 -3.00 -18.37 8.92
CA GLY A 202 -2.16 -17.94 7.81
C GLY A 202 -2.71 -18.35 6.45
N ASP A 203 -4.01 -18.67 6.38
CA ASP A 203 -4.66 -19.14 5.17
C ASP A 203 -5.49 -18.07 4.43
N ARG A 204 -5.39 -16.83 4.94
CA ARG A 204 -6.00 -15.60 4.42
C ARG A 204 -7.51 -15.57 4.54
N ARG A 205 -8.04 -16.24 5.56
CA ARG A 205 -9.45 -16.17 5.94
C ARG A 205 -9.53 -15.84 7.42
N ASP A 206 -10.63 -15.22 7.82
CA ASP A 206 -10.79 -14.79 9.20
C ASP A 206 -11.26 -15.96 10.10
N GLU A 207 -10.47 -16.26 11.14
CA GLU A 207 -10.88 -17.11 12.25
C GLU A 207 -11.56 -16.31 13.35
N ILE A 208 -12.28 -17.02 14.22
CA ILE A 208 -13.07 -16.40 15.30
C ILE A 208 -12.53 -16.82 16.67
N ALA A 209 -11.95 -15.86 17.39
CA ALA A 209 -11.61 -15.99 18.79
C ALA A 209 -12.80 -15.58 19.69
N VAL A 210 -13.30 -16.51 20.50
CA VAL A 210 -14.42 -16.28 21.43
C VAL A 210 -13.93 -16.32 22.86
N PHE A 211 -14.10 -15.22 23.60
CA PHE A 211 -13.73 -15.12 25.00
C PHE A 211 -14.97 -15.23 25.87
N ARG A 212 -14.91 -16.05 26.92
CA ARG A 212 -15.98 -16.21 27.90
C ARG A 212 -15.42 -16.04 29.30
N THR A 213 -16.09 -15.23 30.11
CA THR A 213 -15.86 -15.14 31.55
C THR A 213 -17.17 -15.41 32.31
N VAL A 214 -17.16 -16.41 33.19
CA VAL A 214 -18.31 -16.83 34.02
C VAL A 214 -17.99 -16.56 35.48
N GLY A 215 -18.81 -15.74 36.14
CA GLY A 215 -18.60 -15.37 37.53
C GLY A 215 -19.07 -13.95 37.83
N PRO A 216 -19.03 -13.49 39.09
CA PRO A 216 -19.42 -12.13 39.43
C PRO A 216 -18.49 -11.12 38.74
N ILE A 217 -19.08 -10.26 37.89
CA ILE A 217 -18.38 -9.18 37.16
C ILE A 217 -17.61 -8.31 38.14
N ASN A 218 -16.36 -7.95 37.80
CA ASN A 218 -15.48 -7.12 38.63
C ASN A 218 -15.30 -7.63 40.08
N THR A 219 -15.47 -8.94 40.28
CA THR A 219 -15.31 -9.61 41.56
C THR A 219 -14.46 -10.87 41.38
N LEU A 220 -13.79 -11.26 42.45
CA LEU A 220 -12.90 -12.41 42.46
C LEU A 220 -13.66 -13.73 42.27
N GLY A 221 -13.05 -14.67 41.56
CA GLY A 221 -13.52 -16.05 41.47
C GLY A 221 -14.18 -16.44 40.14
N SER A 222 -13.99 -15.65 39.09
CA SER A 222 -14.50 -15.96 37.74
C SER A 222 -13.68 -17.05 37.07
N THR A 223 -14.32 -17.93 36.31
CA THR A 223 -13.65 -18.88 35.41
C THR A 223 -13.73 -18.34 34.00
N SER A 224 -12.63 -18.43 33.25
CA SER A 224 -12.61 -17.95 31.86
C SER A 224 -12.16 -19.04 30.93
N THR A 225 -12.74 -19.06 29.74
CA THR A 225 -12.35 -19.95 28.64
C THR A 225 -12.30 -19.11 27.39
N PHE A 226 -11.33 -19.34 26.52
CA PHE A 226 -11.42 -18.85 25.16
C PHE A 226 -11.20 -19.99 24.16
N TRP A 227 -11.75 -19.79 22.97
CA TRP A 227 -11.61 -20.68 21.83
C TRP A 227 -11.15 -19.88 20.63
N VAL A 228 -10.36 -20.50 19.76
CA VAL A 228 -10.15 -20.04 18.38
C VAL A 228 -10.84 -21.06 17.49
N ILE A 229 -11.74 -20.57 16.63
CA ILE A 229 -12.58 -21.38 15.76
C ILE A 229 -12.20 -21.05 14.33
N ASP A 230 -11.90 -22.10 13.59
CA ASP A 230 -11.62 -22.12 12.16
C ASP A 230 -12.80 -21.57 11.35
N ASP A 231 -12.52 -21.05 10.16
CA ASP A 231 -13.54 -20.58 9.25
C ASP A 231 -14.39 -21.75 8.69
N PRO A 232 -15.65 -21.55 8.27
CA PRO A 232 -16.50 -22.60 7.72
C PRO A 232 -15.94 -23.32 6.49
N VAL A 233 -15.11 -22.68 5.68
CA VAL A 233 -14.43 -23.25 4.51
C VAL A 233 -13.27 -24.15 4.95
N GLY A 234 -12.50 -23.74 5.97
CA GLY A 234 -11.45 -24.54 6.62
C GLY A 234 -12.00 -25.73 7.41
N GLY A 235 -13.26 -25.65 7.85
CA GLY A 235 -14.05 -26.75 8.40
C GLY A 235 -14.78 -26.42 9.70
N GLY A 236 -14.64 -25.20 10.22
CA GLY A 236 -15.34 -24.71 11.41
C GLY A 236 -14.93 -25.40 12.71
N GLY A 237 -13.75 -26.02 12.72
CA GLY A 237 -13.18 -26.72 13.87
C GLY A 237 -12.72 -25.78 14.98
N VAL A 238 -12.49 -26.31 16.17
CA VAL A 238 -11.81 -25.56 17.24
C VAL A 238 -10.31 -25.76 17.04
N LEU A 239 -9.60 -24.69 16.65
CA LEU A 239 -8.15 -24.67 16.49
C LEU A 239 -7.43 -24.60 17.84
N TRP A 240 -8.01 -23.86 18.79
CA TRP A 240 -7.46 -23.69 20.13
C TRP A 240 -8.56 -23.62 21.18
N GLU A 241 -8.31 -24.20 22.36
CA GLU A 241 -9.14 -24.00 23.54
C GLU A 241 -8.25 -23.91 24.77
N GLU A 242 -8.46 -22.87 25.57
CA GLU A 242 -7.81 -22.75 26.87
C GLU A 242 -8.77 -22.29 27.95
N SER A 243 -8.71 -22.97 29.09
CA SER A 243 -9.56 -22.71 30.26
C SER A 243 -8.74 -22.39 31.49
N PHE A 244 -9.14 -21.34 32.19
CA PHE A 244 -8.52 -20.85 33.41
C PHE A 244 -9.49 -20.93 34.58
N GLY A 245 -9.02 -21.55 35.66
CA GLY A 245 -9.74 -21.60 36.93
C GLY A 245 -9.75 -20.25 37.64
N ALA A 246 -10.68 -20.09 38.59
CA ALA A 246 -10.86 -18.89 39.42
C ALA A 246 -9.59 -18.32 40.11
N MET A 247 -8.58 -19.17 40.29
CA MET A 247 -7.23 -18.82 40.71
C MET A 247 -6.23 -19.62 39.89
N ASP A 248 -5.12 -19.01 39.52
CA ASP A 248 -3.95 -19.72 39.00
C ASP A 248 -2.64 -19.08 39.46
N ALA A 249 -1.54 -19.39 38.77
CA ALA A 249 -0.20 -18.90 39.09
C ALA A 249 -0.09 -17.36 39.08
N PHE A 250 -1.04 -16.66 38.47
CA PHE A 250 -1.04 -15.21 38.29
C PHE A 250 -1.99 -14.48 39.24
N GLY A 251 -2.74 -15.21 40.07
CA GLY A 251 -3.71 -14.66 41.00
C GLY A 251 -5.14 -14.94 40.55
N GLN A 252 -6.03 -13.99 40.82
CA GLN A 252 -7.42 -14.08 40.42
C GLN A 252 -7.66 -13.20 39.21
N HIS A 253 -8.50 -13.63 38.28
CA HIS A 253 -8.87 -12.83 37.10
C HIS A 253 -10.32 -12.39 37.13
N THR A 254 -10.57 -11.27 36.45
CA THR A 254 -11.87 -10.60 36.40
C THR A 254 -12.46 -10.60 35.00
N SER A 255 -11.64 -10.53 33.96
CA SER A 255 -12.07 -10.54 32.55
C SER A 255 -10.96 -11.06 31.63
N TYR A 256 -11.38 -11.50 30.45
CA TYR A 256 -10.56 -11.90 29.31
C TYR A 256 -11.11 -11.22 28.07
N SER A 257 -10.21 -10.75 27.23
CA SER A 257 -10.49 -10.23 25.90
C SER A 257 -9.30 -10.52 25.00
N GLY A 258 -9.47 -10.35 23.70
CA GLY A 258 -8.36 -10.36 22.76
C GLY A 258 -8.60 -9.40 21.62
N LEU A 259 -7.61 -9.30 20.75
CA LEU A 259 -7.67 -8.61 19.47
C LEU A 259 -6.75 -9.34 18.49
N ALA A 260 -7.02 -9.19 17.20
CA ALA A 260 -6.10 -9.55 16.12
C ALA A 260 -5.22 -8.34 15.78
N ALA A 261 -3.93 -8.57 15.51
CA ALA A 261 -2.97 -7.54 15.10
C ALA A 261 -1.73 -8.20 14.51
N ASP A 262 -1.16 -7.62 13.46
CA ASP A 262 0.17 -8.01 12.92
C ASP A 262 1.25 -7.33 13.76
N VAL A 263 1.53 -7.85 14.96
CA VAL A 263 2.42 -7.17 15.92
C VAL A 263 3.89 -7.35 15.60
N ASP A 264 4.24 -8.21 14.63
CA ASP A 264 5.61 -8.50 14.27
C ASP A 264 6.02 -8.02 12.86
N GLY A 265 5.04 -7.58 12.06
CA GLY A 265 5.19 -6.94 10.76
C GLY A 265 5.46 -7.90 9.62
N ASP A 266 5.09 -9.18 9.75
CA ASP A 266 5.27 -10.18 8.70
C ASP A 266 4.08 -10.29 7.72
N GLY A 267 2.97 -9.63 8.04
CA GLY A 267 1.75 -9.55 7.24
C GLY A 267 0.64 -10.50 7.68
N ASP A 268 0.90 -11.42 8.62
CA ASP A 268 -0.10 -12.31 9.19
C ASP A 268 -0.59 -11.78 10.55
N GLN A 269 -1.85 -12.00 10.90
CA GLN A 269 -2.40 -11.46 12.14
C GLN A 269 -2.20 -12.41 13.33
N GLU A 270 -1.70 -11.87 14.44
CA GLU A 270 -1.59 -12.62 15.68
C GLU A 270 -2.72 -12.33 16.67
N LEU A 271 -3.01 -13.32 17.52
CA LEU A 271 -3.98 -13.16 18.58
C LEU A 271 -3.31 -12.67 19.87
N VAL A 272 -3.56 -11.42 20.23
CA VAL A 272 -3.15 -10.84 21.51
C VAL A 272 -4.24 -11.07 22.55
N VAL A 273 -3.99 -11.95 23.52
CA VAL A 273 -4.93 -12.23 24.62
C VAL A 273 -4.60 -11.38 25.84
N ALA A 274 -5.53 -10.51 26.20
CA ALA A 274 -5.46 -9.68 27.38
C ALA A 274 -6.19 -10.32 28.56
N ARG A 275 -5.45 -10.45 29.66
CA ARG A 275 -5.96 -10.96 30.92
C ARG A 275 -5.95 -9.88 31.97
N GLN A 276 -7.14 -9.62 32.50
CA GLN A 276 -7.33 -8.68 33.59
C GLN A 276 -7.48 -9.40 34.93
N GLY A 277 -6.81 -8.92 35.97
CA GLY A 277 -6.96 -9.52 37.29
C GLY A 277 -6.16 -8.83 38.38
N GLY A 278 -5.89 -9.58 39.45
CA GLY A 278 -5.15 -9.07 40.59
C GLY A 278 -4.66 -10.14 41.57
N THR A 279 -3.69 -9.74 42.40
CA THR A 279 -3.12 -10.57 43.48
C THR A 279 -3.72 -10.18 44.83
N GLY A 280 -5.05 -10.22 44.96
CA GLY A 280 -5.79 -9.87 46.17
C GLY A 280 -5.93 -8.36 46.44
N THR A 281 -4.82 -7.62 46.46
CA THR A 281 -4.81 -6.17 46.78
C THR A 281 -4.48 -5.25 45.62
N LYS A 282 -3.98 -5.77 44.49
CA LYS A 282 -3.40 -4.99 43.39
C LYS A 282 -3.93 -5.46 42.03
N GLY A 283 -4.23 -4.53 41.13
CA GLY A 283 -4.72 -4.80 39.77
C GLY A 283 -3.57 -4.94 38.77
N GLN A 284 -3.72 -5.81 37.78
CA GLN A 284 -2.74 -6.04 36.72
C GLN A 284 -3.41 -6.42 35.41
N VAL A 285 -2.82 -5.98 34.29
CA VAL A 285 -3.13 -6.48 32.95
C VAL A 285 -1.92 -7.28 32.47
N ARG A 286 -2.18 -8.45 31.90
CA ARG A 286 -1.16 -9.27 31.26
C ARG A 286 -1.55 -9.58 29.82
N LEU A 287 -0.58 -9.58 28.92
CA LEU A 287 -0.76 -9.98 27.52
C LEU A 287 -0.09 -11.32 27.28
N THR A 288 -0.69 -12.14 26.42
CA THR A 288 -0.11 -13.38 25.89
C THR A 288 -0.27 -13.30 24.38
N LEU A 289 0.78 -13.61 23.63
CA LEU A 289 0.75 -13.58 22.16
C LEU A 289 0.66 -15.01 21.64
N TYR A 290 -0.31 -15.25 20.77
CA TYR A 290 -0.48 -16.49 20.03
C TYR A 290 -0.21 -16.23 18.57
N ASP A 291 0.44 -17.18 17.94
CA ASP A 291 0.93 -17.08 16.56
C ASP A 291 0.73 -18.44 15.87
N TRP A 292 0.64 -18.42 14.55
CA TRP A 292 0.61 -19.62 13.75
C TRP A 292 2.02 -20.11 13.44
N SER A 293 2.19 -21.43 13.36
CA SER A 293 3.44 -21.97 12.84
C SER A 293 3.17 -23.03 11.81
N ASP A 294 3.60 -22.78 10.57
CA ASP A 294 3.65 -23.77 9.50
C ASP A 294 4.34 -25.06 9.93
N LEU A 295 5.41 -24.93 10.73
CA LEU A 295 6.19 -26.06 11.23
C LEU A 295 5.43 -26.89 12.27
N ALA A 296 4.57 -26.27 13.06
CA ALA A 296 3.73 -26.95 14.06
C ALA A 296 2.35 -27.34 13.51
N SER A 297 1.95 -26.77 12.37
CA SER A 297 0.61 -26.85 11.76
C SER A 297 -0.48 -26.59 12.80
N GLY A 298 -0.35 -25.46 13.51
CA GLY A 298 -1.22 -25.13 14.62
C GLY A 298 -0.84 -23.83 15.32
N LEU A 299 -1.85 -23.22 15.95
CA LEU A 299 -1.67 -22.07 16.84
C LEU A 299 -0.81 -22.47 18.04
N PHE A 300 0.15 -21.62 18.42
CA PHE A 300 0.99 -21.82 19.60
C PHE A 300 1.18 -20.53 20.39
N VAL A 301 1.61 -20.66 21.64
CA VAL A 301 1.97 -19.51 22.48
C VAL A 301 3.36 -19.02 22.07
N ARG A 302 3.42 -17.91 21.32
CA ARG A 302 4.67 -17.24 20.94
C ARG A 302 5.29 -16.53 22.13
N MET A 303 4.51 -15.67 22.79
CA MET A 303 4.92 -14.93 23.98
C MET A 303 4.11 -15.39 25.19
N PRO A 304 4.74 -15.98 26.22
CA PRO A 304 4.03 -16.32 27.45
C PRO A 304 3.58 -15.05 28.18
N SER A 305 2.58 -15.21 29.06
CA SER A 305 1.94 -14.10 29.77
C SER A 305 2.92 -13.10 30.40
N GLN A 306 2.95 -11.88 29.85
CA GLN A 306 3.76 -10.75 30.32
C GLN A 306 2.88 -9.72 31.03
N GLN A 307 3.36 -9.19 32.16
CA GLN A 307 2.68 -8.09 32.85
C GLN A 307 3.01 -6.74 32.19
N VAL A 308 1.99 -6.11 31.61
CA VAL A 308 2.07 -4.81 30.91
C VAL A 308 1.32 -3.68 31.63
N TYR A 309 0.58 -4.00 32.69
CA TYR A 309 0.06 -2.96 33.58
C TYR A 309 0.06 -3.45 35.01
N TYR A 310 0.36 -2.54 35.92
CA TYR A 310 0.39 -2.84 37.34
C TYR A 310 -0.01 -1.62 38.15
N ASP A 311 -1.08 -1.76 38.92
CA ASP A 311 -1.43 -0.77 39.91
C ASP A 311 -0.77 -1.09 41.26
N SER A 312 -0.16 -0.06 41.84
CA SER A 312 0.51 -0.14 43.14
C SER A 312 -0.41 0.14 44.32
N PHE A 313 -1.66 0.59 44.10
CA PHE A 313 -2.59 0.88 45.19
C PHE A 313 -2.99 -0.39 45.97
N PRO A 314 -2.77 -0.44 47.30
CA PRO A 314 -2.83 -1.68 48.07
C PRO A 314 -4.24 -2.14 48.52
N PHE A 315 -5.31 -1.63 47.91
CA PHE A 315 -6.68 -2.01 48.26
C PHE A 315 -7.56 -1.98 47.00
N PHE A 316 -8.30 -3.07 46.74
CA PHE A 316 -9.33 -3.18 45.67
C PHE A 316 -8.86 -3.38 44.22
N GLY A 317 -7.73 -4.07 43.98
CA GLY A 317 -7.23 -4.39 42.63
C GLY A 317 -8.21 -5.04 41.63
N ASN A 318 -9.38 -5.51 42.07
CA ASN A 318 -10.38 -6.23 41.28
C ASN A 318 -11.40 -5.32 40.59
N LEU A 319 -11.29 -4.00 40.78
CA LEU A 319 -12.19 -2.98 40.20
C LEU A 319 -11.53 -2.18 39.07
N MET A 320 -10.43 -2.69 38.53
CA MET A 320 -9.81 -2.16 37.31
C MET A 320 -10.69 -2.53 36.11
N THR A 321 -10.63 -1.75 35.04
CA THR A 321 -11.06 -2.15 33.70
C THR A 321 -9.98 -1.77 32.71
N SER A 322 -9.73 -2.64 31.73
CA SER A 322 -8.92 -2.36 30.56
C SER A 322 -9.67 -2.59 29.23
N LYS A 323 -9.29 -1.83 28.21
CA LYS A 323 -9.70 -1.99 26.81
C LYS A 323 -8.47 -1.89 25.92
N LEU A 324 -8.48 -2.59 24.80
CA LEU A 324 -7.36 -2.67 23.87
C LEU A 324 -7.84 -2.35 22.46
N ALA A 325 -6.95 -1.73 21.68
CA ALA A 325 -7.06 -1.57 20.24
C ALA A 325 -5.66 -1.74 19.63
N ALA A 326 -5.59 -2.09 18.35
CA ALA A 326 -4.35 -2.28 17.64
C ALA A 326 -4.37 -1.60 16.28
N GLY A 327 -3.22 -1.10 15.84
CA GLY A 327 -3.08 -0.47 14.53
C GLY A 327 -1.72 0.19 14.36
N GLN A 328 -1.52 0.81 13.20
CA GLN A 328 -0.24 1.37 12.78
C GLN A 328 0.02 2.78 13.33
N LEU A 329 0.43 2.89 14.60
CA LEU A 329 0.55 4.17 15.29
C LEU A 329 1.85 4.91 14.96
N ASP A 330 2.90 4.20 14.56
CA ASP A 330 4.22 4.77 14.29
C ASP A 330 4.70 4.76 12.82
N ALA A 331 3.92 4.13 11.94
CA ALA A 331 4.13 4.00 10.48
C ALA A 331 5.30 3.08 10.12
N ASP A 332 5.50 2.02 10.88
CA ASP A 332 6.25 0.84 10.45
C ASP A 332 5.28 -0.24 9.90
N PRO A 333 5.73 -1.46 9.59
CA PRO A 333 4.81 -2.53 9.20
C PRO A 333 4.09 -3.23 10.37
N ALA A 334 4.53 -3.08 11.62
CA ALA A 334 4.08 -3.88 12.76
C ALA A 334 3.10 -3.11 13.67
N ASP A 335 1.90 -3.62 13.86
CA ASP A 335 0.86 -3.02 14.68
C ASP A 335 1.30 -2.78 16.13
N GLU A 336 0.89 -1.61 16.65
CA GLU A 336 1.02 -1.28 18.05
C GLU A 336 -0.27 -1.49 18.84
N ILE A 337 -0.10 -1.80 20.13
CA ILE A 337 -1.23 -1.96 21.04
C ILE A 337 -1.47 -0.69 21.86
N ALA A 338 -2.67 -0.13 21.73
CA ALA A 338 -3.20 0.91 22.59
C ALA A 338 -3.98 0.27 23.76
N LEU A 339 -3.43 0.37 24.98
CA LEU A 339 -4.05 -0.15 26.20
C LEU A 339 -4.62 0.99 27.05
N ALA A 340 -5.95 1.09 27.10
CA ALA A 340 -6.66 1.99 28.01
C ALA A 340 -6.98 1.26 29.33
N SER A 341 -6.59 1.82 30.49
CA SER A 341 -6.77 1.17 31.80
C SER A 341 -7.16 2.14 32.90
N THR A 342 -8.00 1.70 33.85
CA THR A 342 -8.48 2.56 34.96
C THR A 342 -7.88 2.20 36.32
N THR A 343 -7.69 3.19 37.21
CA THR A 343 -7.39 2.86 38.62
C THR A 343 -8.63 2.33 39.34
N PRO A 344 -8.49 1.39 40.29
CA PRO A 344 -9.57 0.95 41.15
C PRO A 344 -10.24 2.09 41.92
N VAL A 345 -11.57 2.07 42.01
CA VAL A 345 -12.35 3.03 42.81
C VAL A 345 -12.45 2.54 44.25
N SER A 346 -12.01 3.32 45.23
CA SER A 346 -12.24 2.96 46.64
C SER A 346 -13.69 3.22 47.05
N VAL A 347 -14.33 2.25 47.71
CA VAL A 347 -15.69 2.41 48.29
C VAL A 347 -15.72 3.39 49.48
N LEU A 348 -14.56 3.70 50.07
CA LEU A 348 -14.46 4.54 51.27
C LEU A 348 -14.23 6.03 50.95
N ASN A 349 -13.64 6.34 49.80
CA ASN A 349 -13.46 7.68 49.25
C ASN A 349 -13.81 7.62 47.75
N GLN A 350 -15.01 8.08 47.38
CA GLN A 350 -15.55 8.14 46.01
C GLN A 350 -14.81 9.14 45.09
N THR A 351 -13.50 9.33 45.24
CA THR A 351 -12.74 10.36 44.53
C THR A 351 -11.71 9.71 43.59
N ASP A 352 -12.11 9.69 42.33
CA ASP A 352 -11.29 9.85 41.12
C ASP A 352 -10.59 8.59 40.55
N ALA A 353 -11.35 7.72 39.88
CA ALA A 353 -10.76 6.77 38.93
C ALA A 353 -10.02 7.55 37.82
N LYS A 354 -8.71 7.33 37.71
CA LYS A 354 -7.89 7.86 36.62
C LYS A 354 -7.91 6.89 35.46
N LEU A 355 -7.81 7.44 34.26
CA LEU A 355 -7.65 6.69 33.02
C LEU A 355 -6.22 6.86 32.52
N TYR A 356 -5.56 5.74 32.27
CA TYR A 356 -4.26 5.63 31.62
C TYR A 356 -4.45 5.15 30.19
N LEU A 357 -3.54 5.58 29.32
CA LEU A 357 -3.42 5.09 27.96
C LEU A 357 -1.95 4.76 27.73
N ASP A 358 -1.67 3.51 27.39
CA ASP A 358 -0.34 3.00 27.12
C ASP A 358 -0.23 2.61 25.63
N GLN A 359 0.86 2.99 24.97
CA GLN A 359 1.27 2.43 23.68
C GLN A 359 2.34 1.37 23.95
N LEU A 360 2.14 0.17 23.39
CA LEU A 360 3.04 -0.97 23.50
C LEU A 360 3.46 -1.42 22.10
N ASN A 361 4.75 -1.72 21.93
CA ASN A 361 5.28 -2.32 20.70
C ASN A 361 5.82 -3.71 21.05
N TYR A 362 5.69 -4.65 20.13
CA TYR A 362 6.23 -5.98 20.32
C TYR A 362 7.69 -6.05 19.83
N ASP A 363 8.60 -6.40 20.74
CA ASP A 363 10.01 -6.66 20.41
C ASP A 363 10.16 -8.13 20.05
N VAL A 364 10.19 -8.42 18.74
CA VAL A 364 10.35 -9.77 18.19
C VAL A 364 11.62 -10.45 18.71
N ALA A 365 12.72 -9.71 18.84
CA ALA A 365 14.01 -10.27 19.29
C ALA A 365 13.99 -10.59 20.79
N GLY A 366 13.31 -9.76 21.57
CA GLY A 366 13.12 -9.93 23.01
C GLY A 366 11.97 -10.87 23.40
N ASN A 367 11.07 -11.17 22.45
CA ASN A 367 9.80 -11.86 22.66
C ASN A 367 9.02 -11.28 23.84
N ARG A 368 8.73 -9.97 23.76
CA ARG A 368 8.05 -9.19 24.80
C ARG A 368 7.45 -7.91 24.24
N PHE A 369 6.41 -7.41 24.89
CA PHE A 369 5.94 -6.04 24.70
C PHE A 369 6.80 -5.04 25.48
N ASP A 370 7.29 -4.02 24.78
CA ASP A 370 7.97 -2.88 25.34
C ASP A 370 7.05 -1.65 25.38
N PHE A 371 7.17 -0.85 26.44
CA PHE A 371 6.40 0.39 26.57
C PHE A 371 7.06 1.49 25.77
N VAL A 372 6.28 2.11 24.89
CA VAL A 372 6.71 3.34 24.20
C VAL A 372 6.37 4.54 25.07
N GLN A 373 5.09 4.70 25.44
CA GLN A 373 4.62 5.89 26.10
C GLN A 373 3.39 5.62 26.98
N ARG A 374 3.30 6.32 28.14
CA ARG A 374 2.14 6.31 29.05
C ARG A 374 1.53 7.69 29.20
N GLY A 375 0.24 7.80 28.92
CA GLY A 375 -0.60 8.98 29.14
C GLY A 375 -1.43 8.84 30.41
N THR A 376 -1.79 9.97 31.02
CA THR A 376 -2.78 9.98 32.10
C THR A 376 -3.75 11.12 31.86
N PHE A 377 -5.04 10.79 31.86
CA PHE A 377 -6.08 11.79 31.68
C PHE A 377 -6.49 12.40 33.02
N SER A 378 -6.70 13.72 33.02
CA SER A 378 -7.22 14.45 34.17
C SER A 378 -8.75 14.32 34.26
N GLY A 379 -9.27 14.37 35.48
CA GLY A 379 -10.69 14.20 35.78
C GLY A 379 -11.05 12.75 36.13
N ALA A 380 -11.85 12.58 37.17
CA ALA A 380 -12.43 11.30 37.55
C ALA A 380 -13.34 10.74 36.46
N LEU A 381 -13.32 9.44 36.21
CA LEU A 381 -14.39 8.77 35.47
C LEU A 381 -15.67 8.64 36.31
N GLU A 382 -16.83 8.58 35.64
CA GLU A 382 -18.09 8.25 36.30
C GLU A 382 -18.06 6.79 36.77
N THR A 383 -18.28 6.58 38.06
CA THR A 383 -18.08 5.26 38.72
C THR A 383 -19.38 4.47 38.85
N THR A 384 -20.48 5.03 38.36
CA THR A 384 -21.83 4.46 38.43
C THR A 384 -22.48 4.41 37.05
N PRO A 385 -23.10 3.28 36.65
CA PRO A 385 -23.33 2.09 37.47
C PRO A 385 -22.17 1.06 37.44
N ILE A 386 -21.31 1.04 36.41
CA ILE A 386 -20.10 0.18 36.32
C ILE A 386 -18.97 0.95 35.59
N PRO A 387 -17.75 1.06 36.15
CA PRO A 387 -16.61 1.71 35.48
C PRO A 387 -16.27 1.17 34.09
N GLU A 388 -16.59 -0.10 33.84
CA GLU A 388 -16.26 -0.80 32.59
C GLU A 388 -16.90 -0.20 31.34
N TYR A 389 -18.09 0.40 31.49
CA TYR A 389 -18.83 0.99 30.36
C TYR A 389 -18.67 2.52 30.30
N SER A 390 -17.70 3.07 31.04
CA SER A 390 -17.47 4.52 31.13
C SER A 390 -16.45 5.02 30.11
N PHE A 391 -15.77 4.13 29.38
CA PHE A 391 -14.83 4.48 28.32
C PHE A 391 -14.72 3.34 27.30
N ASP A 392 -14.24 3.68 26.11
CA ASP A 392 -13.90 2.73 25.05
C ASP A 392 -12.74 3.26 24.21
N VAL A 393 -12.05 2.38 23.49
CA VAL A 393 -10.88 2.72 22.67
C VAL A 393 -10.94 1.99 21.33
N CYS A 394 -10.50 2.65 20.27
CA CYS A 394 -10.24 2.08 18.95
C CYS A 394 -9.01 2.75 18.34
N THR A 395 -8.52 2.19 17.24
CA THR A 395 -7.56 2.79 16.33
C THR A 395 -8.29 3.18 15.04
N PHE A 396 -7.80 4.21 14.35
CA PHE A 396 -8.38 4.64 13.09
C PHE A 396 -7.43 5.53 12.26
N ASP A 397 -7.46 5.41 10.94
CA ASP A 397 -6.70 6.26 10.04
C ASP A 397 -7.44 7.57 9.78
N ARG A 398 -7.18 8.58 10.61
CA ARG A 398 -7.85 9.89 10.51
C ARG A 398 -7.65 10.61 9.16
N TYR A 399 -6.60 10.29 8.40
CA TYR A 399 -6.19 11.07 7.22
C TYR A 399 -6.02 10.24 5.94
N GLY A 400 -6.24 8.93 5.99
CA GLY A 400 -6.00 8.03 4.86
C GLY A 400 -4.52 7.99 4.48
N ASP A 401 -3.61 8.20 5.44
CA ASP A 401 -2.16 8.23 5.22
C ASP A 401 -1.44 6.94 5.65
N GLY A 402 -2.21 5.91 6.01
CA GLY A 402 -1.73 4.61 6.49
C GLY A 402 -1.22 4.66 7.93
N ARG A 403 -1.45 5.76 8.64
CA ARG A 403 -1.00 5.93 10.02
C ARG A 403 -2.18 6.20 10.95
N ASP A 404 -2.33 5.27 11.88
CA ASP A 404 -3.44 5.25 12.81
C ASP A 404 -3.29 6.23 13.96
N TRP A 405 -4.46 6.69 14.39
CA TRP A 405 -4.69 7.47 15.58
C TRP A 405 -5.43 6.62 16.60
N ILE A 406 -5.23 6.92 17.88
CA ILE A 406 -6.02 6.31 18.95
C ILE A 406 -7.29 7.14 19.15
N GLY A 407 -8.44 6.55 18.87
CA GLY A 407 -9.75 7.05 19.28
C GLY A 407 -10.04 6.67 20.73
N LEU A 408 -10.28 7.66 21.59
CA LEU A 408 -10.66 7.42 22.98
C LEU A 408 -11.97 8.13 23.30
N MET A 409 -12.97 7.35 23.71
CA MET A 409 -14.21 7.86 24.26
C MET A 409 -14.21 7.66 25.76
N ARG A 410 -14.59 8.68 26.53
CA ARG A 410 -14.70 8.55 27.99
C ARG A 410 -15.82 9.40 28.57
N LYS A 411 -16.30 8.99 29.74
CA LYS A 411 -17.31 9.69 30.52
C LYS A 411 -16.75 10.21 31.85
N PRO A 412 -16.35 11.50 31.93
CA PRO A 412 -15.89 12.11 33.16
C PRO A 412 -17.04 12.30 34.15
N LYS A 413 -16.75 12.11 35.44
CA LYS A 413 -17.68 12.24 36.57
C LYS A 413 -18.32 13.63 36.59
N GLY A 414 -19.64 13.67 36.44
CA GLY A 414 -20.41 14.91 36.44
C GLY A 414 -20.10 15.85 35.26
N GLY A 415 -19.39 15.35 34.25
CA GLY A 415 -19.02 16.05 33.04
C GLY A 415 -19.70 15.49 31.80
N ARG A 416 -19.33 16.05 30.64
CA ARG A 416 -19.78 15.59 29.34
C ARG A 416 -18.88 14.45 28.85
N ALA A 417 -19.46 13.45 28.19
CA ALA A 417 -18.68 12.46 27.48
C ALA A 417 -17.87 13.17 26.39
N ASP A 418 -16.58 12.86 26.29
CA ASP A 418 -15.71 13.40 25.25
C ASP A 418 -15.11 12.27 24.41
N VAL A 419 -15.02 12.51 23.10
CA VAL A 419 -14.31 11.68 22.13
C VAL A 419 -13.05 12.43 21.72
N ARG A 420 -11.91 11.73 21.77
CA ARG A 420 -10.59 12.29 21.52
C ARG A 420 -9.85 11.47 20.48
N ALA A 421 -9.19 12.16 19.55
CA ALA A 421 -8.18 11.58 18.69
C ALA A 421 -6.81 11.86 19.31
N ILE A 422 -6.02 10.81 19.50
CA ILE A 422 -4.77 10.86 20.25
C ILE A 422 -3.66 10.23 19.42
N ARG A 423 -2.48 10.83 19.46
CA ARG A 423 -1.26 10.22 18.89
C ARG A 423 -0.03 10.54 19.73
N VAL A 424 1.01 9.73 19.59
CA VAL A 424 2.34 10.06 20.12
C VAL A 424 3.06 10.97 19.13
N ASN A 425 3.60 12.08 19.63
CA ASN A 425 4.44 12.97 18.86
C ASN A 425 5.87 12.42 18.84
N LEU A 426 6.25 11.76 17.73
CA LEU A 426 7.54 11.10 17.55
C LEU A 426 8.75 12.02 17.82
N GLY A 427 8.64 13.33 17.54
CA GLY A 427 9.74 14.28 17.76
C GLY A 427 9.94 14.70 19.21
N SER A 428 8.93 14.57 20.07
CA SER A 428 8.97 15.02 21.47
C SER A 428 8.69 13.94 22.50
N GLY A 429 8.22 12.76 22.08
CA GLY A 429 7.71 11.70 22.94
C GLY A 429 6.45 12.10 23.74
N GLY A 430 5.83 13.23 23.44
CA GLY A 430 4.61 13.71 24.12
C GLY A 430 3.34 13.23 23.44
N TRP A 431 2.23 13.14 24.17
CA TRP A 431 0.92 12.91 23.58
C TRP A 431 0.38 14.18 22.93
N PHE A 432 -0.09 14.06 21.71
CA PHE A 432 -1.02 15.01 21.10
C PHE A 432 -2.43 14.46 21.29
N SER A 433 -3.37 15.31 21.73
CA SER A 433 -4.78 14.93 21.89
C SER A 433 -5.65 16.08 21.39
N ASP A 434 -6.55 15.75 20.48
CA ASP A 434 -7.58 16.63 19.96
C ASP A 434 -8.94 16.26 20.55
N LEU A 435 -9.79 17.25 20.78
CA LEU A 435 -11.18 17.04 21.21
C LEU A 435 -12.06 17.04 19.97
N VAL A 436 -12.58 15.87 19.62
CA VAL A 436 -13.25 15.63 18.33
C VAL A 436 -14.78 15.74 18.49
N SER A 437 -15.32 15.27 19.62
CA SER A 437 -16.72 15.51 20.01
C SER A 437 -16.89 15.65 21.52
N ASN A 438 -17.89 16.41 21.95
CA ASN A 438 -18.27 16.61 23.35
C ASN A 438 -19.80 16.67 23.56
N THR A 439 -20.45 15.54 23.41
CA THR A 439 -21.91 15.41 23.51
C THR A 439 -22.41 15.65 24.93
N VAL A 440 -23.70 15.99 25.11
CA VAL A 440 -24.31 16.21 26.43
C VAL A 440 -24.90 14.89 26.96
N PRO A 441 -24.23 14.18 27.89
CA PRO A 441 -24.82 13.03 28.55
C PRO A 441 -25.82 13.41 29.65
N LEU A 442 -26.67 12.44 29.99
CA LEU A 442 -27.46 12.39 31.22
C LEU A 442 -26.71 11.51 32.24
N ALA A 443 -27.15 11.45 33.50
CA ALA A 443 -26.49 10.61 34.51
C ALA A 443 -26.70 9.11 34.22
N ASN A 444 -25.67 8.25 34.36
CA ASN A 444 -25.68 6.79 34.12
C ASN A 444 -25.64 6.32 32.64
N ASP A 445 -24.74 6.86 31.81
CA ASP A 445 -24.62 6.41 30.41
C ASP A 445 -23.47 5.43 30.23
N ALA A 446 -23.67 4.43 29.38
CA ALA A 446 -22.66 3.55 28.83
C ALA A 446 -22.22 4.07 27.45
N VAL A 447 -20.93 3.93 27.14
CA VAL A 447 -20.33 4.42 25.89
C VAL A 447 -19.67 3.28 25.12
N THR A 448 -19.60 3.43 23.80
CA THR A 448 -18.82 2.56 22.91
C THR A 448 -18.29 3.37 21.74
N LEU A 449 -17.17 2.94 21.16
CA LEU A 449 -16.51 3.60 20.05
C LEU A 449 -16.08 2.56 19.02
N ALA A 450 -16.32 2.84 17.74
CA ALA A 450 -15.81 2.07 16.62
C ALA A 450 -15.37 3.02 15.49
N ALA A 451 -14.61 2.52 14.53
CA ALA A 451 -14.10 3.27 13.40
C ALA A 451 -14.40 2.58 12.06
N GLY A 452 -14.45 3.36 10.99
CA GLY A 452 -14.45 2.85 9.62
C GLY A 452 -14.72 3.94 8.58
N ASP A 453 -14.22 3.73 7.36
CA ASP A 453 -14.35 4.65 6.22
C ASP A 453 -15.79 4.60 5.67
N THR A 454 -16.60 5.57 6.09
CA THR A 454 -18.05 5.52 5.88
C THR A 454 -18.43 6.11 4.53
N ASP A 455 -17.66 7.05 4.00
CA ASP A 455 -17.93 7.69 2.70
C ASP A 455 -16.91 7.31 1.61
N ALA A 456 -16.07 6.31 1.90
CA ALA A 456 -15.05 5.74 1.02
C ALA A 456 -14.02 6.78 0.56
N ASP A 457 -13.72 7.78 1.39
CA ASP A 457 -12.79 8.85 1.07
C ASP A 457 -11.34 8.54 1.47
N GLY A 458 -11.11 7.48 2.25
CA GLY A 458 -9.81 6.95 2.68
C GLY A 458 -9.58 7.17 4.18
N PRO A 459 -9.66 8.41 4.67
CA PRO A 459 -9.86 8.68 6.09
C PRO A 459 -11.01 7.88 6.72
N GLU A 460 -10.83 7.45 7.96
CA GLU A 460 -11.83 6.71 8.72
C GLU A 460 -12.64 7.63 9.67
N GLU A 461 -13.96 7.48 9.64
CA GLU A 461 -14.88 8.08 10.59
C GLU A 461 -14.85 7.38 11.95
N LEU A 462 -15.33 8.09 12.98
CA LEU A 462 -15.64 7.50 14.29
C LEU A 462 -17.15 7.40 14.52
N TYR A 463 -17.58 6.23 14.98
CA TYR A 463 -18.92 5.94 15.47
C TYR A 463 -18.95 5.96 16.99
N ALA A 464 -19.54 7.00 17.58
CA ALA A 464 -19.69 7.13 19.03
C ALA A 464 -21.10 6.69 19.46
N GLY A 465 -21.18 5.55 20.14
CA GLY A 465 -22.41 4.98 20.66
C GLY A 465 -22.66 5.39 22.11
N PHE A 466 -23.91 5.77 22.40
CA PHE A 466 -24.34 6.18 23.72
C PHE A 466 -25.58 5.40 24.11
N SER A 467 -25.59 4.88 25.34
CA SER A 467 -26.76 4.24 25.94
C SER A 467 -27.02 4.87 27.30
N TRP A 468 -28.19 5.45 27.49
CA TRP A 468 -28.59 6.10 28.73
C TRP A 468 -29.78 5.41 29.38
N GLY A 469 -29.87 5.48 30.71
CA GLY A 469 -31.08 5.07 31.37
C GLY A 469 -31.14 5.29 32.88
N SER A 470 -32.37 5.45 33.37
CA SER A 470 -32.69 5.29 34.79
C SER A 470 -33.17 3.85 35.05
N SER A 471 -33.32 3.44 36.31
CA SER A 471 -33.66 2.07 36.73
C SER A 471 -34.82 1.41 35.95
N THR A 472 -35.70 2.20 35.34
CA THR A 472 -36.83 1.69 34.55
C THR A 472 -36.90 2.22 33.13
N THR A 473 -36.01 3.10 32.65
CA THR A 473 -36.19 3.80 31.35
C THR A 473 -34.85 3.88 30.63
N LYS A 474 -34.71 3.25 29.46
CA LYS A 474 -33.45 3.20 28.69
C LYS A 474 -33.64 3.68 27.25
N ALA A 475 -32.65 4.37 26.69
CA ALA A 475 -32.58 4.75 25.28
C ALA A 475 -31.12 4.87 24.82
N SER A 476 -30.89 4.89 23.52
CA SER A 476 -29.55 4.90 22.93
C SER A 476 -29.52 5.75 21.67
N TRP A 477 -28.33 6.24 21.30
CA TRP A 477 -28.12 6.95 20.04
C TRP A 477 -26.69 6.73 19.54
N VAL A 478 -26.46 6.95 18.25
CA VAL A 478 -25.13 6.89 17.63
C VAL A 478 -24.83 8.23 16.96
N GLU A 479 -23.63 8.73 17.18
CA GLU A 479 -23.08 9.92 16.55
C GLU A 479 -21.96 9.50 15.59
N LEU A 480 -22.08 9.90 14.32
CA LEU A 480 -21.02 9.79 13.33
C LEU A 480 -20.16 11.05 13.42
N ILE A 481 -18.86 10.87 13.54
CA ILE A 481 -17.87 11.94 13.65
C ILE A 481 -16.92 11.82 12.45
N GLN A 482 -16.92 12.85 11.62
CA GLN A 482 -16.18 12.92 10.36
C GLN A 482 -14.68 12.97 10.59
N ALA A 483 -13.91 12.37 9.67
CA ALA A 483 -12.46 12.39 9.70
C ALA A 483 -11.87 13.80 9.43
N GLY A 484 -10.54 13.91 9.51
CA GLY A 484 -9.81 15.15 9.22
C GLY A 484 -9.71 16.18 10.36
N ASP A 485 -9.16 17.36 10.04
CA ASP A 485 -8.69 18.36 11.04
C ASP A 485 -9.81 19.07 11.83
N THR A 486 -10.97 19.26 11.22
CA THR A 486 -12.09 19.99 11.82
C THR A 486 -13.33 19.10 11.84
N PRO A 487 -13.33 18.06 12.69
CA PRO A 487 -14.34 17.02 12.66
C PRO A 487 -15.72 17.62 12.93
N SER A 488 -16.65 17.35 12.03
CA SER A 488 -18.06 17.62 12.24
C SER A 488 -18.73 16.35 12.76
N SER A 489 -19.80 16.50 13.53
CA SER A 489 -20.52 15.34 14.04
C SER A 489 -22.03 15.48 13.85
N ARG A 490 -22.70 14.35 13.65
CA ARG A 490 -24.15 14.27 13.48
C ARG A 490 -24.71 12.98 14.08
N THR A 491 -25.94 13.04 14.59
CA THR A 491 -26.65 11.85 15.07
C THR A 491 -27.24 11.09 13.89
N ILE A 492 -26.85 9.82 13.73
CA ILE A 492 -27.35 8.93 12.66
C ILE A 492 -28.42 7.95 13.16
N PHE A 493 -28.45 7.67 14.47
CA PHE A 493 -29.44 6.78 15.08
C PHE A 493 -29.95 7.32 16.41
N THR A 494 -31.25 7.16 16.67
CA THR A 494 -31.85 7.33 17.99
C THR A 494 -32.87 6.22 18.26
N SER A 495 -32.74 5.55 19.41
CA SER A 495 -33.69 4.54 19.84
C SER A 495 -34.91 5.19 20.50
N GLY A 496 -36.05 4.51 20.41
CA GLY A 496 -37.17 4.77 21.31
C GLY A 496 -36.82 4.46 22.77
N THR A 497 -37.66 4.92 23.68
CA THR A 497 -37.50 4.69 25.12
C THR A 497 -38.10 3.34 25.55
N ALA A 498 -37.29 2.45 26.11
CA ALA A 498 -37.72 1.15 26.63
C ALA A 498 -37.90 1.17 28.15
N THR A 499 -39.00 0.58 28.65
CA THR A 499 -39.26 0.48 30.10
C THR A 499 -38.80 -0.88 30.64
N SER A 500 -37.91 -0.91 31.64
CA SER A 500 -37.44 -2.15 32.28
C SER A 500 -38.04 -2.33 33.69
N THR A 501 -38.30 -3.56 34.11
CA THR A 501 -38.83 -3.89 35.45
C THR A 501 -37.74 -4.10 36.50
N ALA A 502 -36.47 -4.07 36.13
CA ALA A 502 -35.33 -4.39 37.00
C ALA A 502 -34.26 -3.29 36.96
N SER A 503 -33.68 -2.97 38.12
CA SER A 503 -32.58 -1.99 38.26
C SER A 503 -31.23 -2.55 37.80
N SER A 504 -31.13 -2.95 36.52
CA SER A 504 -29.89 -3.46 35.92
C SER A 504 -29.08 -2.31 35.28
N PRO A 505 -27.74 -2.30 35.40
CA PRO A 505 -26.88 -1.31 34.74
C PRO A 505 -27.19 -1.19 33.24
N THR A 506 -27.05 0.02 32.70
CA THR A 506 -27.14 0.26 31.26
C THR A 506 -25.89 -0.35 30.60
N ARG A 507 -26.11 -1.17 29.57
CA ARG A 507 -25.04 -1.73 28.73
C ARG A 507 -24.78 -0.81 27.55
N PRO A 508 -23.55 -0.79 27.01
CA PRO A 508 -23.27 -0.04 25.79
C PRO A 508 -24.01 -0.63 24.59
N LEU A 509 -24.10 0.18 23.53
CA LEU A 509 -24.39 -0.36 22.21
C LEU A 509 -23.24 -1.28 21.79
N ILE A 510 -23.52 -2.17 20.85
CA ILE A 510 -22.50 -2.93 20.15
C ILE A 510 -22.51 -2.38 18.73
N LEU A 511 -21.37 -1.92 18.26
CA LEU A 511 -21.17 -1.34 16.94
C LEU A 511 -20.24 -2.27 16.16
N ALA A 512 -20.65 -2.65 14.95
CA ALA A 512 -19.88 -3.43 14.01
C ALA A 512 -19.91 -2.68 12.68
N PRO A 513 -18.95 -1.79 12.42
CA PRO A 513 -18.74 -1.23 11.09
C PRO A 513 -18.20 -2.31 10.13
N GLY A 514 -18.66 -2.34 8.89
CA GLY A 514 -18.16 -3.24 7.84
C GLY A 514 -18.88 -3.09 6.50
N GLU A 515 -18.34 -3.71 5.45
CA GLU A 515 -18.91 -3.76 4.10
C GLU A 515 -19.83 -4.98 3.99
N TYR A 516 -21.10 -4.83 4.34
CA TYR A 516 -22.08 -5.89 4.42
C TYR A 516 -22.84 -6.12 3.11
N ASP A 517 -23.09 -5.10 2.29
CA ASP A 517 -23.93 -5.25 1.09
C ASP A 517 -23.14 -5.45 -0.23
N GLY A 518 -21.83 -5.21 -0.20
CA GLY A 518 -20.88 -5.51 -1.25
C GLY A 518 -20.92 -4.53 -2.43
N ASP A 519 -21.31 -3.29 -2.17
CA ASP A 519 -21.32 -2.21 -3.14
C ASP A 519 -19.94 -1.51 -3.31
N GLY A 520 -18.95 -1.88 -2.48
CA GLY A 520 -17.53 -1.49 -2.61
C GLY A 520 -16.86 -1.92 -3.94
N LEU A 521 -15.74 -1.25 -4.30
CA LEU A 521 -14.95 -1.56 -5.49
C LEU A 521 -13.91 -2.65 -5.19
N ARG A 522 -14.19 -3.90 -5.59
CA ARG A 522 -13.26 -5.03 -5.47
C ARG A 522 -12.68 -5.40 -6.82
N VAL A 523 -11.39 -5.75 -6.84
CA VAL A 523 -10.65 -6.10 -8.06
C VAL A 523 -9.86 -7.39 -7.88
N ARG A 524 -9.68 -8.16 -8.95
CA ARG A 524 -8.88 -9.39 -8.98
C ARG A 524 -7.70 -9.25 -9.94
N TYR A 525 -6.49 -9.47 -9.46
CA TYR A 525 -5.30 -9.49 -10.28
C TYR A 525 -5.36 -10.64 -11.31
N GLN A 526 -5.06 -10.33 -12.58
CA GLN A 526 -5.10 -11.28 -13.70
C GLN A 526 -3.71 -11.65 -14.22
N GLY A 527 -2.70 -10.80 -13.97
CA GLY A 527 -1.34 -11.01 -14.43
C GLY A 527 -0.64 -9.71 -14.81
N SER A 528 0.63 -9.81 -15.19
CA SER A 528 1.40 -8.67 -15.67
C SER A 528 1.96 -8.89 -17.05
N THR A 529 1.97 -7.82 -17.86
CA THR A 529 2.57 -7.81 -19.19
C THR A 529 3.55 -6.65 -19.33
N LEU A 530 4.61 -6.84 -20.13
CA LEU A 530 5.54 -5.76 -20.44
C LEU A 530 4.98 -4.95 -21.61
N ARG A 531 4.74 -3.65 -21.41
CA ARG A 531 4.31 -2.72 -22.47
C ARG A 531 5.42 -1.74 -22.78
N VAL A 532 5.80 -1.66 -24.05
CA VAL A 532 6.73 -0.65 -24.54
C VAL A 532 5.95 0.61 -24.91
N SER A 533 6.29 1.73 -24.29
CA SER A 533 5.66 3.02 -24.58
C SER A 533 6.67 3.98 -25.19
N ASN A 534 6.17 4.90 -26.03
CA ASN A 534 6.92 6.03 -26.58
C ASN A 534 8.34 5.67 -27.05
N PRO A 535 8.49 4.67 -27.95
CA PRO A 535 9.80 4.34 -28.47
C PRO A 535 10.40 5.56 -29.17
N VAL A 536 11.65 5.88 -28.86
CA VAL A 536 12.44 6.93 -29.49
C VAL A 536 13.50 6.27 -30.36
N PRO A 537 13.27 6.17 -31.69
CA PRO A 537 14.25 5.68 -32.63
C PRO A 537 15.55 6.46 -32.51
N LEU A 538 16.68 5.76 -32.30
CA LEU A 538 18.00 6.37 -32.21
C LEU A 538 18.80 6.12 -33.50
N THR A 539 18.89 4.86 -33.90
CA THR A 539 19.70 4.46 -35.06
C THR A 539 19.04 3.32 -35.82
N LEU A 540 19.03 3.41 -37.14
CA LEU A 540 18.55 2.39 -38.05
C LEU A 540 19.75 1.85 -38.85
N LEU A 541 20.03 0.56 -38.74
CA LEU A 541 21.13 -0.13 -39.39
C LEU A 541 20.57 -1.00 -40.52
N ALA A 542 20.94 -0.67 -41.76
CA ALA A 542 20.67 -1.54 -42.89
C ALA A 542 21.49 -2.83 -42.78
N ALA A 543 20.91 -3.96 -43.17
CA ALA A 543 21.66 -5.17 -43.45
C ALA A 543 22.74 -4.87 -44.49
N VAL A 544 23.93 -5.43 -44.33
CA VAL A 544 25.01 -5.24 -45.31
C VAL A 544 24.63 -5.85 -46.67
N PRO A 545 25.02 -5.23 -47.80
CA PRO A 545 24.74 -5.78 -49.11
C PRO A 545 25.50 -7.09 -49.28
N THR A 546 24.76 -8.19 -49.25
CA THR A 546 25.22 -9.54 -49.60
C THR A 546 24.28 -10.11 -50.65
N LYS A 547 24.74 -11.08 -51.45
CA LYS A 547 23.87 -11.78 -52.40
C LYS A 547 23.39 -13.08 -51.77
N ALA A 548 22.09 -13.26 -51.60
CA ALA A 548 21.52 -14.50 -51.11
C ALA A 548 21.64 -15.63 -52.16
N GLY A 549 21.87 -16.85 -51.68
CA GLY A 549 21.90 -18.05 -52.53
C GLY A 549 23.22 -18.33 -53.25
N ILE A 550 24.29 -17.60 -52.92
CA ILE A 550 25.64 -17.84 -53.45
C ILE A 550 26.61 -18.18 -52.30
N GLN A 551 27.82 -18.61 -52.62
CA GLN A 551 28.86 -18.75 -51.61
C GLN A 551 29.50 -17.37 -51.34
N GLN A 552 29.09 -16.74 -50.25
CA GLN A 552 29.67 -15.49 -49.74
C GLN A 552 29.98 -15.65 -48.24
N ASN A 553 31.00 -14.94 -47.73
CA ASN A 553 31.33 -14.96 -46.30
C ASN A 553 30.31 -14.17 -45.46
N TYR A 554 29.12 -14.74 -45.27
CA TYR A 554 28.04 -14.14 -44.50
C TYR A 554 28.40 -13.91 -43.02
N VAL A 555 29.24 -14.77 -42.44
CA VAL A 555 29.68 -14.65 -41.03
C VAL A 555 30.55 -13.42 -40.82
N GLY A 556 31.35 -13.04 -41.83
CA GLY A 556 32.16 -11.82 -41.80
C GLY A 556 31.42 -10.58 -42.33
N SER A 557 30.10 -10.60 -42.37
CA SER A 557 29.27 -9.53 -42.96
C SER A 557 28.40 -8.87 -41.88
N SER A 558 28.66 -7.60 -41.56
CA SER A 558 27.94 -6.86 -40.51
C SER A 558 27.94 -5.34 -40.74
N THR A 559 26.88 -4.67 -40.28
CA THR A 559 26.80 -3.20 -40.20
C THR A 559 26.89 -2.82 -38.75
N GLY A 560 27.72 -1.87 -38.36
CA GLY A 560 27.83 -1.47 -36.97
C GLY A 560 28.06 0.00 -36.80
N TYR A 561 27.82 0.47 -35.58
CA TYR A 561 28.44 1.69 -35.10
C TYR A 561 29.02 1.46 -33.72
N SER A 562 30.12 2.13 -33.44
CA SER A 562 30.82 2.10 -32.16
C SER A 562 31.34 3.48 -31.82
N ILE A 563 31.57 3.75 -30.54
CA ILE A 563 32.15 5.01 -30.09
C ILE A 563 33.56 4.75 -29.55
N GLY A 564 34.50 5.64 -29.87
CA GLY A 564 35.86 5.61 -29.32
C GLY A 564 35.89 5.52 -27.79
N THR A 565 36.88 4.79 -27.26
CA THR A 565 37.10 4.58 -25.82
C THR A 565 37.40 5.91 -25.13
N GLY A 566 36.38 6.60 -24.64
CA GLY A 566 36.57 7.82 -23.85
C GLY A 566 35.33 8.67 -23.59
N SER A 567 34.26 8.58 -24.40
CA SER A 567 33.06 9.41 -24.23
C SER A 567 31.88 8.78 -24.97
N GLY A 568 30.92 8.19 -24.23
CA GLY A 568 29.75 7.53 -24.83
C GLY A 568 28.68 8.50 -25.32
N ILE A 569 27.63 7.99 -25.98
CA ILE A 569 26.40 8.75 -26.26
C ILE A 569 25.80 9.14 -24.92
N GLU A 570 25.72 10.43 -24.63
CA GLU A 570 24.99 10.93 -23.47
C GLU A 570 23.52 11.04 -23.89
N THR A 571 22.72 10.07 -23.44
CA THR A 571 21.26 10.20 -23.42
C THR A 571 20.86 10.47 -21.97
N ALA A 572 20.60 11.74 -21.66
CA ALA A 572 20.06 12.13 -20.36
C ALA A 572 18.55 11.93 -20.40
N TYR A 573 18.04 11.10 -19.49
CA TYR A 573 16.62 10.83 -19.32
C TYR A 573 16.14 11.34 -17.96
N SER A 574 15.04 12.09 -17.95
CA SER A 574 14.30 12.38 -16.72
C SER A 574 12.85 11.96 -16.90
N THR A 575 12.45 10.88 -16.25
CA THR A 575 11.03 10.62 -15.96
C THR A 575 10.74 10.88 -14.51
N SER A 576 9.65 11.59 -14.28
CA SER A 576 8.86 11.36 -13.08
C SER A 576 8.08 10.06 -13.30
N THR A 577 8.34 9.05 -12.47
CA THR A 577 7.52 7.84 -12.43
C THR A 577 6.19 8.19 -11.76
N SER A 578 5.10 7.99 -12.48
CA SER A 578 3.75 8.05 -11.92
C SER A 578 3.05 6.75 -12.25
N ILE A 579 2.51 6.08 -11.25
CA ILE A 579 1.57 4.98 -11.47
C ILE A 579 0.38 5.55 -12.24
N SER A 580 0.08 5.00 -13.42
CA SER A 580 -1.09 5.40 -14.20
C SER A 580 -2.06 4.25 -14.30
N ALA A 581 -3.29 4.47 -13.86
CA ALA A 581 -4.39 3.57 -14.17
C ALA A 581 -4.86 3.85 -15.61
N ALA A 582 -4.82 2.84 -16.48
CA ALA A 582 -5.39 2.91 -17.81
C ALA A 582 -6.63 2.01 -17.89
N VAL A 583 -7.77 2.61 -18.23
CA VAL A 583 -9.02 1.90 -18.51
C VAL A 583 -9.24 1.99 -20.02
N GLY A 584 -9.26 0.84 -20.70
CA GLY A 584 -9.61 0.80 -22.12
C GLY A 584 -11.07 1.18 -22.31
N PHE A 585 -11.33 2.10 -23.24
CA PHE A 585 -12.60 2.77 -23.57
C PHE A 585 -12.91 4.06 -22.79
N GLU A 586 -13.53 5.02 -23.49
CA GLU A 586 -14.03 6.29 -22.94
C GLU A 586 -15.11 6.01 -21.88
N PHE A 587 -14.67 5.79 -20.64
CA PHE A 587 -15.52 6.00 -19.48
C PHE A 587 -15.46 7.49 -19.19
N GLU A 588 -16.40 8.24 -19.77
CA GLU A 588 -16.80 9.50 -19.17
C GLU A 588 -17.33 9.16 -17.76
N ASP A 589 -16.45 9.30 -16.77
CA ASP A 589 -16.83 9.62 -15.40
C ASP A 589 -17.68 8.55 -14.68
N PHE A 590 -17.18 7.31 -14.59
CA PHE A 590 -17.82 6.25 -13.80
C PHE A 590 -17.92 6.59 -12.29
N THR A 591 -17.19 7.60 -11.78
CA THR A 591 -17.18 7.91 -10.35
C THR A 591 -17.39 9.38 -9.96
N GLY A 592 -17.32 10.38 -10.85
CA GLY A 592 -17.24 11.80 -10.44
C GLY A 592 -16.02 12.15 -9.56
N THR A 593 -15.27 11.12 -9.16
CA THR A 593 -14.40 11.02 -7.99
C THR A 593 -13.68 9.68 -8.15
N PHE A 594 -12.57 9.60 -8.88
CA PHE A 594 -11.58 8.63 -8.43
C PHE A 594 -11.36 9.01 -6.96
N GLY A 595 -11.90 8.20 -6.03
CA GLY A 595 -11.96 8.54 -4.61
C GLY A 595 -10.58 8.99 -4.15
N ALA A 596 -10.53 9.97 -3.26
CA ALA A 596 -9.27 10.38 -2.66
C ALA A 596 -8.52 9.17 -2.08
N SER A 597 -9.24 8.13 -1.64
CA SER A 597 -8.83 6.79 -1.20
C SER A 597 -8.12 5.93 -2.25
N VAL A 598 -8.73 5.65 -3.42
CA VAL A 598 -8.03 4.90 -4.51
C VAL A 598 -6.79 5.66 -4.92
N LYS A 599 -6.90 6.99 -4.97
CA LYS A 599 -5.78 7.86 -5.27
C LYS A 599 -4.71 7.82 -4.17
N ALA A 600 -5.08 7.83 -2.90
CA ALA A 600 -4.17 7.79 -1.76
C ALA A 600 -3.47 6.43 -1.67
N THR A 601 -4.20 5.34 -1.89
CA THR A 601 -3.64 3.98 -1.96
C THR A 601 -2.66 3.86 -3.11
N MET A 602 -3.03 4.33 -4.31
CA MET A 602 -2.13 4.37 -5.46
C MET A 602 -0.97 5.35 -5.26
N ASP A 603 -1.18 6.49 -4.61
CA ASP A 603 -0.15 7.50 -4.30
C ASP A 603 0.81 7.00 -3.22
N TYR A 604 0.33 6.24 -2.22
CA TYR A 604 1.12 5.59 -1.17
C TYR A 604 2.04 4.54 -1.79
N GLU A 605 1.48 3.61 -2.57
CA GLU A 605 2.24 2.60 -3.31
C GLU A 605 3.17 3.23 -4.37
N SER A 606 2.76 4.35 -4.98
CA SER A 606 3.61 5.15 -5.88
C SER A 606 4.75 5.85 -5.14
N SER A 607 4.51 6.32 -3.91
CA SER A 607 5.50 7.04 -3.11
C SER A 607 6.56 6.11 -2.51
N SER A 608 6.17 4.88 -2.14
CA SER A 608 7.10 3.83 -1.72
C SER A 608 8.02 3.39 -2.86
N THR A 609 7.54 3.50 -4.11
CA THR A 609 8.28 3.13 -5.34
C THR A 609 8.95 4.30 -6.05
N GLN A 610 8.77 5.55 -5.59
CA GLN A 610 9.32 6.74 -6.24
C GLN A 610 10.85 6.79 -6.11
N THR A 611 11.54 6.28 -7.15
CA THR A 611 12.93 6.62 -7.42
C THR A 611 12.96 7.66 -8.52
N ALA A 612 13.21 8.93 -8.17
CA ALA A 612 13.53 9.97 -9.14
C ALA A 612 14.86 9.58 -9.82
N THR A 613 14.76 8.86 -10.95
CA THR A 613 15.94 8.30 -11.61
C THR A 613 16.31 9.19 -12.78
N SER A 614 17.38 9.97 -12.59
CA SER A 614 18.09 10.62 -13.70
C SER A 614 19.14 9.63 -14.19
N THR A 615 18.77 8.75 -15.13
CA THR A 615 19.72 7.77 -15.69
C THR A 615 20.44 8.36 -16.90
N THR A 616 21.77 8.41 -16.84
CA THR A 616 22.63 8.64 -18.01
C THR A 616 23.13 7.29 -18.51
N THR A 617 22.60 6.82 -19.65
CA THR A 617 23.03 5.53 -20.23
C THR A 617 24.08 5.76 -21.30
N PHE A 618 25.22 5.08 -21.19
CA PHE A 618 26.28 5.08 -22.21
C PHE A 618 26.13 3.87 -23.14
N VAL A 619 25.94 4.11 -24.43
CA VAL A 619 25.98 3.05 -25.45
C VAL A 619 27.40 2.95 -26.03
N THR A 620 27.99 1.77 -26.02
CA THR A 620 29.33 1.53 -26.62
C THR A 620 29.28 1.15 -28.10
N GLY A 621 28.16 0.58 -28.57
CA GLY A 621 27.92 0.27 -29.98
C GLY A 621 26.90 -0.85 -30.20
N TYR A 622 26.36 -0.95 -31.41
CA TYR A 622 25.48 -2.05 -31.85
C TYR A 622 25.86 -2.49 -33.27
N GLU A 623 25.63 -3.76 -33.58
CA GLU A 623 25.87 -4.34 -34.91
C GLU A 623 24.62 -5.06 -35.43
N ALA A 624 24.36 -4.99 -36.73
CA ALA A 624 23.37 -5.73 -37.49
C ALA A 624 24.08 -6.76 -38.39
N SER A 625 23.39 -7.88 -38.64
CA SER A 625 23.89 -8.97 -39.50
C SER A 625 23.61 -8.68 -40.99
N HIS A 626 23.96 -9.62 -41.86
CA HIS A 626 23.71 -9.58 -43.30
C HIS A 626 22.26 -9.88 -43.71
N ASP A 627 21.45 -10.44 -42.81
CA ASP A 627 20.13 -11.00 -43.09
C ASP A 627 18.96 -10.20 -42.48
N GLU A 628 19.24 -9.17 -41.69
CA GLU A 628 18.20 -8.37 -41.03
C GLU A 628 18.56 -6.88 -40.94
N ASP A 629 17.59 -6.02 -41.26
CA ASP A 629 17.62 -4.62 -40.89
C ASP A 629 17.25 -4.46 -39.41
N VAL A 630 17.96 -3.59 -38.70
CA VAL A 630 17.85 -3.46 -37.24
C VAL A 630 17.63 -2.01 -36.83
N ILE A 631 16.78 -1.78 -35.84
CA ILE A 631 16.60 -0.50 -35.17
C ILE A 631 17.12 -0.57 -33.73
N VAL A 632 17.85 0.47 -33.34
CA VAL A 632 18.22 0.80 -31.97
C VAL A 632 17.33 1.95 -31.52
N PHE A 633 16.64 1.80 -30.40
CA PHE A 633 15.72 2.80 -29.87
C PHE A 633 15.74 2.80 -28.35
N ALA A 634 15.48 3.96 -27.75
CA ALA A 634 15.22 4.05 -26.32
C ALA A 634 13.70 3.89 -26.07
N SER A 635 13.31 3.22 -25.01
CA SER A 635 11.90 3.14 -24.62
C SER A 635 11.72 3.06 -23.13
N ASN A 636 10.56 3.53 -22.67
CA ASN A 636 10.08 3.20 -21.35
C ASN A 636 9.31 1.89 -21.43
N ASN A 637 9.79 0.93 -20.66
CA ASN A 637 9.03 -0.26 -20.43
C ASN A 637 8.11 0.01 -19.24
N TYR A 638 6.86 -0.39 -19.36
CA TYR A 638 5.92 -0.45 -18.25
C TYR A 638 5.66 -1.91 -17.93
N LEU A 639 5.66 -2.23 -16.65
CA LEU A 639 5.02 -3.43 -16.16
C LEU A 639 3.54 -3.11 -15.96
N VAL A 640 2.71 -3.65 -16.83
CA VAL A 640 1.25 -3.45 -16.82
C VAL A 640 0.64 -4.55 -15.99
N HIS A 641 0.09 -4.21 -14.83
CA HIS A 641 -0.67 -5.13 -13.99
C HIS A 641 -2.14 -5.07 -14.41
N GLU A 642 -2.69 -6.18 -14.86
CA GLU A 642 -4.08 -6.31 -15.30
C GLU A 642 -4.96 -6.79 -14.16
N TYR A 643 -6.13 -6.16 -14.00
CA TYR A 643 -7.11 -6.48 -12.97
C TYR A 643 -8.51 -6.60 -13.56
N ARG A 644 -9.34 -7.46 -12.97
CA ARG A 644 -10.76 -7.60 -13.28
C ARG A 644 -11.61 -7.08 -12.13
N ILE A 645 -12.59 -6.24 -12.42
CA ILE A 645 -13.52 -5.72 -11.42
C ILE A 645 -14.49 -6.83 -11.01
N LEU A 646 -14.60 -7.11 -9.71
CA LEU A 646 -15.46 -8.13 -9.13
C LEU A 646 -16.76 -7.54 -8.55
N SER A 647 -16.65 -6.39 -7.89
CA SER A 647 -17.78 -5.59 -7.37
C SER A 647 -17.47 -4.11 -7.60
N ALA A 648 -18.51 -3.29 -7.72
CA ALA A 648 -18.38 -1.85 -7.91
C ALA A 648 -19.73 -1.15 -7.69
N PRO A 649 -19.74 0.13 -7.28
CA PRO A 649 -20.99 0.90 -7.12
C PRO A 649 -21.82 1.00 -8.41
N ASP A 650 -21.17 1.10 -9.58
CA ASP A 650 -21.86 0.89 -10.86
C ASP A 650 -21.66 -0.55 -11.36
N ALA A 651 -22.78 -1.28 -11.34
CA ALA A 651 -22.90 -2.66 -11.74
C ALA A 651 -22.45 -2.93 -13.18
N ASP A 652 -22.48 -1.92 -14.07
CA ASP A 652 -22.03 -2.08 -15.46
C ASP A 652 -20.50 -2.21 -15.56
N ALA A 653 -19.75 -1.78 -14.54
CA ALA A 653 -18.29 -1.92 -14.48
C ALA A 653 -17.87 -3.34 -14.07
N VAL A 654 -18.74 -4.09 -13.38
CA VAL A 654 -18.44 -5.44 -12.90
C VAL A 654 -18.11 -6.38 -14.07
N GLY A 655 -17.01 -7.10 -13.92
CA GLY A 655 -16.48 -8.03 -14.92
C GLY A 655 -15.58 -7.41 -15.98
N ARG A 656 -15.46 -6.07 -16.04
CA ARG A 656 -14.51 -5.36 -16.93
C ARG A 656 -13.10 -5.40 -16.37
N THR A 657 -12.12 -5.06 -17.20
CA THR A 657 -10.69 -5.01 -16.83
C THR A 657 -10.16 -3.59 -16.74
N PHE A 658 -9.29 -3.32 -15.77
CA PHE A 658 -8.48 -2.10 -15.75
C PHE A 658 -7.00 -2.47 -15.53
N THR A 659 -6.11 -1.54 -15.87
CA THR A 659 -4.66 -1.76 -15.77
C THR A 659 -3.99 -0.73 -14.89
N ILE A 660 -2.95 -1.15 -14.16
CA ILE A 660 -2.02 -0.30 -13.45
C ILE A 660 -0.67 -0.40 -14.13
N ASP A 661 -0.20 0.69 -14.71
CA ASP A 661 1.08 0.72 -15.42
C ASP A 661 2.18 1.23 -14.49
N VAL A 662 3.09 0.33 -14.10
CA VAL A 662 4.27 0.64 -13.29
C VAL A 662 5.45 0.90 -14.23
N PRO A 663 5.99 2.12 -14.30
CA PRO A 663 7.17 2.41 -15.13
C PRO A 663 8.39 1.63 -14.63
N LEU A 664 9.10 1.01 -15.58
CA LEU A 664 10.42 0.42 -15.36
C LEU A 664 11.51 1.38 -15.85
N GLU A 665 12.78 1.03 -15.56
CA GLU A 665 13.93 1.77 -16.06
C GLU A 665 13.93 1.85 -17.59
N THR A 666 14.26 3.02 -18.14
CA THR A 666 14.41 3.22 -19.59
C THR A 666 15.51 2.31 -20.11
N GLN A 667 15.19 1.54 -21.15
CA GLN A 667 16.14 0.64 -21.79
C GLN A 667 16.44 1.06 -23.22
N ILE A 668 17.67 0.79 -23.66
CA ILE A 668 18.07 0.92 -25.06
C ILE A 668 17.98 -0.47 -25.70
N ASN A 669 17.03 -0.61 -26.59
CA ASN A 669 16.67 -1.86 -27.23
C ASN A 669 17.23 -1.92 -28.65
N LYS A 670 17.58 -3.13 -29.11
CA LYS A 670 17.98 -3.44 -30.49
C LYS A 670 17.05 -4.53 -31.02
N TRP A 671 16.19 -4.19 -31.98
CA TRP A 671 15.23 -5.12 -32.59
C TRP A 671 15.34 -5.14 -34.11
N THR A 672 14.88 -6.21 -34.73
CA THR A 672 14.70 -6.23 -36.18
C THR A 672 13.58 -5.25 -36.56
N VAL A 673 13.68 -4.61 -37.72
CA VAL A 673 12.66 -3.66 -38.18
C VAL A 673 11.26 -4.29 -38.26
N PRO A 674 11.08 -5.54 -38.75
CA PRO A 674 9.78 -6.20 -38.72
C PRO A 674 9.23 -6.40 -37.31
N PHE A 675 10.05 -6.86 -36.37
CA PHE A 675 9.63 -7.10 -34.97
C PHE A 675 9.24 -5.80 -34.26
N TYR A 676 9.99 -4.73 -34.50
CA TYR A 676 9.69 -3.41 -33.99
C TYR A 676 8.37 -2.86 -34.55
N ASN A 677 8.17 -2.90 -35.86
CA ASN A 677 6.95 -2.37 -36.49
C ASN A 677 5.66 -3.08 -36.05
N ASP A 678 5.76 -4.36 -35.69
CA ASP A 678 4.65 -5.16 -35.18
C ASP A 678 4.20 -4.75 -33.75
N ARG A 679 5.11 -4.17 -32.95
CA ARG A 679 4.90 -3.85 -31.52
C ARG A 679 4.70 -2.38 -31.22
N VAL A 680 4.87 -1.50 -32.19
CA VAL A 680 4.71 -0.05 -32.01
C VAL A 680 3.52 0.49 -32.79
N GLU A 681 2.92 1.56 -32.28
CA GLU A 681 1.82 2.26 -32.94
C GLU A 681 2.22 2.72 -34.36
N PRO A 682 1.27 2.81 -35.30
CA PRO A 682 1.55 3.18 -36.69
C PRO A 682 2.43 4.42 -36.90
N ARG A 683 2.34 5.42 -36.01
CA ARG A 683 3.14 6.65 -36.08
C ARG A 683 4.64 6.46 -35.79
N TYR A 684 5.02 5.41 -35.06
CA TYR A 684 6.41 5.11 -34.72
C TYR A 684 7.06 4.10 -35.65
N ARG A 685 6.30 3.53 -36.60
CA ARG A 685 6.79 2.46 -37.49
C ARG A 685 7.82 2.99 -38.49
N MET A 686 8.87 2.23 -38.70
CA MET A 686 9.87 2.48 -39.74
C MET A 686 9.31 2.08 -41.10
N THR A 687 9.31 3.02 -42.04
CA THR A 687 8.83 2.80 -43.40
C THR A 687 9.94 2.29 -44.32
N SER A 688 9.58 1.53 -45.34
CA SER A 688 10.51 1.08 -46.39
C SER A 688 11.14 2.22 -47.19
N SER A 689 10.66 3.46 -47.06
CA SER A 689 11.31 4.62 -47.68
C SER A 689 12.68 4.93 -47.08
N LEU A 690 12.92 4.58 -45.81
CA LEU A 690 14.23 4.77 -45.15
C LEU A 690 15.23 3.72 -45.66
N LEU A 691 14.79 2.46 -45.74
CA LEU A 691 15.53 1.30 -46.19
C LEU A 691 14.79 0.63 -47.38
N PRO A 692 14.96 1.11 -48.62
CA PRO A 692 14.22 0.62 -49.77
C PRO A 692 14.77 -0.67 -50.38
N HIS A 693 15.88 -1.19 -49.84
CA HIS A 693 16.54 -2.38 -50.36
C HIS A 693 15.78 -3.66 -49.98
N THR A 694 16.08 -4.72 -50.73
CA THR A 694 15.73 -6.09 -50.37
C THR A 694 16.99 -6.74 -49.80
N VAL A 695 16.91 -7.19 -48.55
CA VAL A 695 18.03 -7.89 -47.90
C VAL A 695 18.43 -9.11 -48.73
N GLY A 696 19.74 -9.27 -48.95
CA GLY A 696 20.26 -10.34 -49.79
C GLY A 696 20.27 -10.04 -51.30
N ASP A 697 19.92 -8.83 -51.76
CA ASP A 697 20.04 -8.47 -53.18
C ASP A 697 20.75 -7.12 -53.41
N PRO A 698 22.07 -7.13 -53.73
CA PRO A 698 22.86 -5.92 -53.87
C PRO A 698 22.37 -4.94 -54.94
N SER A 699 21.62 -5.39 -55.95
CA SER A 699 21.07 -4.50 -57.00
C SER A 699 19.90 -3.63 -56.54
N THR A 700 19.30 -3.95 -55.39
CA THR A 700 18.17 -3.22 -54.83
C THR A 700 18.59 -2.10 -53.87
N TYR A 701 19.87 -2.07 -53.49
CA TYR A 701 20.44 -0.95 -52.75
C TYR A 701 20.56 0.27 -53.68
N ARG A 702 20.52 1.46 -53.08
CA ARG A 702 20.60 2.71 -53.83
C ARG A 702 21.89 2.74 -54.66
N ASN A 703 21.83 3.26 -55.88
CA ASN A 703 23.04 3.65 -56.60
C ASN A 703 23.55 5.01 -56.09
N PHE A 704 24.70 5.46 -56.59
CA PHE A 704 25.31 6.73 -56.18
C PHE A 704 24.37 7.95 -56.38
N SER A 705 23.66 8.01 -57.51
CA SER A 705 22.76 9.12 -57.81
C SER A 705 21.55 9.16 -56.88
N GLU A 706 21.02 7.99 -56.52
CA GLU A 706 19.89 7.85 -55.60
C GLU A 706 20.30 8.17 -54.15
N MET A 707 21.49 7.73 -53.74
CA MET A 707 22.08 8.10 -52.45
C MET A 707 22.26 9.62 -52.37
N ALA A 708 22.89 10.23 -53.38
CA ALA A 708 23.11 11.68 -53.43
C ALA A 708 21.78 12.47 -53.38
N ALA A 709 20.73 12.00 -54.06
CA ALA A 709 19.41 12.61 -53.99
C ALA A 709 18.77 12.49 -52.60
N THR A 710 18.99 11.37 -51.90
CA THR A 710 18.47 11.13 -50.55
C THR A 710 19.17 12.02 -49.51
N THR A 711 20.46 12.28 -49.68
CA THR A 711 21.28 13.01 -48.71
C THR A 711 21.39 14.51 -48.96
N ALA A 712 21.03 15.01 -50.15
CA ALA A 712 21.23 16.41 -50.58
C ALA A 712 20.60 17.50 -49.68
N GLY A 713 19.60 17.16 -48.86
CA GLY A 713 18.88 18.12 -48.00
C GLY A 713 19.03 17.88 -46.50
N VAL A 714 19.82 16.88 -46.10
CA VAL A 714 19.93 16.45 -44.71
C VAL A 714 21.38 16.29 -44.28
N VAL A 715 21.61 16.37 -42.96
CA VAL A 715 22.96 16.14 -42.42
C VAL A 715 23.38 14.70 -42.74
N SER A 716 24.49 14.56 -43.47
CA SER A 716 24.91 13.26 -43.98
C SER A 716 26.42 13.15 -44.17
N TRP A 717 26.91 11.91 -44.18
CA TRP A 717 28.30 11.54 -44.44
C TRP A 717 28.30 10.33 -45.36
N ASN A 718 29.28 10.25 -46.25
CA ASN A 718 29.39 9.11 -47.16
C ASN A 718 30.86 8.85 -47.49
N THR A 719 31.17 7.59 -47.79
CA THR A 719 32.53 7.21 -48.18
C THR A 719 32.83 7.72 -49.60
N PRO A 720 34.01 8.33 -49.83
CA PRO A 720 34.31 9.05 -51.07
C PRO A 720 34.40 8.15 -52.31
N THR A 721 34.64 6.84 -52.12
CA THR A 721 34.72 5.85 -53.18
C THR A 721 34.01 4.57 -52.75
N THR A 722 33.56 3.77 -53.73
CA THR A 722 33.20 2.38 -53.43
C THR A 722 34.45 1.53 -53.22
N ILE A 723 34.28 0.44 -52.49
CA ILE A 723 35.24 -0.65 -52.38
C ILE A 723 34.64 -1.85 -53.12
N THR A 724 35.42 -2.47 -54.01
CA THR A 724 35.02 -3.70 -54.67
C THR A 724 35.03 -4.84 -53.67
N VAL A 725 33.93 -5.59 -53.56
CA VAL A 725 33.87 -6.79 -52.70
C VAL A 725 34.91 -7.80 -53.20
N GLY A 726 35.66 -8.40 -52.27
CA GLY A 726 36.76 -9.30 -52.61
C GLY A 726 36.28 -10.64 -53.16
N GLN A 727 37.20 -11.32 -53.85
CA GLN A 727 37.04 -12.72 -54.23
C GLN A 727 37.74 -13.59 -53.18
N GLY A 728 37.02 -14.52 -52.54
CA GLY A 728 37.57 -15.34 -51.46
C GLY A 728 36.49 -16.15 -50.72
N ASN A 729 36.93 -17.09 -49.87
CA ASN A 729 36.04 -17.96 -49.10
C ASN A 729 35.96 -17.60 -47.61
N GLY A 730 36.64 -16.54 -47.16
CA GLY A 730 36.71 -16.19 -45.74
C GLY A 730 37.33 -14.83 -45.41
N GLY A 731 37.66 -14.02 -46.42
CA GLY A 731 38.01 -12.62 -46.21
C GLY A 731 36.76 -11.74 -46.17
N SER A 732 36.99 -10.46 -45.90
CA SER A 732 35.96 -9.42 -45.91
C SER A 732 36.62 -8.08 -46.21
N VAL A 733 35.88 -7.18 -46.83
CA VAL A 733 36.26 -5.78 -47.01
C VAL A 733 35.48 -4.91 -46.02
N SER A 734 36.15 -3.91 -45.44
CA SER A 734 35.52 -2.97 -44.52
C SER A 734 35.47 -1.57 -45.12
N THR A 735 34.35 -0.89 -44.93
CA THR A 735 34.16 0.51 -45.25
C THR A 735 33.70 1.23 -43.99
N ALA A 736 34.25 2.40 -43.69
CA ALA A 736 33.97 3.11 -42.44
C ALA A 736 33.92 4.62 -42.63
N ILE A 737 33.13 5.28 -41.78
CA ILE A 737 33.04 6.73 -41.64
C ILE A 737 33.38 7.07 -40.19
N GLU A 738 34.49 7.75 -39.97
CA GLU A 738 34.91 8.24 -38.65
C GLU A 738 34.60 9.73 -38.55
N LEU A 739 33.63 10.11 -37.71
CA LEU A 739 33.19 11.52 -37.61
C LEU A 739 34.32 12.47 -37.19
N ALA A 740 35.31 11.98 -36.44
CA ALA A 740 36.49 12.74 -36.03
C ALA A 740 37.34 13.17 -37.23
N SER A 741 37.37 12.36 -38.29
CA SER A 741 38.12 12.64 -39.51
C SER A 741 37.36 13.53 -40.51
N GLU A 742 36.02 13.59 -40.39
CA GLU A 742 35.12 14.34 -41.26
C GLU A 742 34.98 15.83 -40.86
N ASN A 743 35.71 16.31 -39.85
CA ASN A 743 35.53 17.64 -39.22
C ASN A 743 34.08 17.89 -38.77
N ALA A 744 33.37 16.86 -38.28
CA ALA A 744 32.03 17.02 -37.75
C ALA A 744 32.05 17.93 -36.51
N THR A 745 31.26 19.01 -36.51
CA THR A 745 31.14 19.91 -35.36
C THR A 745 30.24 19.29 -34.29
N THR A 746 30.41 19.69 -33.02
CA THR A 746 29.52 19.27 -31.92
C THR A 746 28.04 19.56 -32.23
N GLU A 747 27.74 20.64 -32.95
CA GLU A 747 26.38 20.93 -33.42
C GLU A 747 25.87 19.89 -34.42
N GLN A 748 26.71 19.38 -35.32
CA GLN A 748 26.34 18.32 -36.28
C GLN A 748 26.04 16.98 -35.58
N THR A 749 26.58 16.74 -34.39
CA THR A 749 26.47 15.46 -33.68
C THR A 749 25.50 15.50 -32.49
N SER A 750 25.15 16.67 -31.95
CA SER A 750 24.15 16.81 -30.89
C SER A 750 22.72 16.93 -31.43
N MET A 751 21.79 16.12 -30.93
CA MET A 751 20.35 16.19 -31.17
C MET A 751 19.64 16.46 -29.83
N ALA A 752 19.31 17.72 -29.54
CA ALA A 752 18.43 18.05 -28.42
C ALA A 752 16.98 18.13 -28.94
N VAL A 753 16.08 17.34 -28.36
CA VAL A 753 14.64 17.42 -28.60
C VAL A 753 14.00 17.86 -27.30
N GLY A 754 13.76 19.17 -27.18
CA GLY A 754 12.89 19.73 -26.15
C GLY A 754 11.44 19.34 -26.45
N ALA A 755 11.01 18.17 -25.96
CA ALA A 755 9.60 17.81 -25.94
C ALA A 755 8.94 18.43 -24.70
N GLU A 756 8.79 19.75 -24.69
CA GLU A 756 7.76 20.37 -23.86
C GLU A 756 6.43 20.24 -24.60
N ALA A 757 5.64 19.21 -24.30
CA ALA A 757 4.22 19.25 -24.61
C ALA A 757 3.42 18.23 -23.78
N SER A 758 2.66 18.77 -22.85
CA SER A 758 1.35 18.27 -22.49
C SER A 758 0.55 17.86 -23.73
N TYR A 759 0.27 16.57 -23.90
CA TYR A 759 -0.63 16.08 -24.94
C TYR A 759 -2.09 16.36 -24.53
N LYS A 760 -2.57 17.56 -24.86
CA LYS A 760 -4.00 17.82 -25.15
C LYS A 760 -4.07 18.61 -26.44
N ALA A 761 -4.28 17.91 -27.56
CA ALA A 761 -4.56 18.55 -28.83
C ALA A 761 -5.64 17.75 -29.58
N PHE A 762 -6.84 18.34 -29.63
CA PHE A 762 -7.98 18.01 -30.50
C PHE A 762 -8.81 16.75 -30.20
N GLY A 763 -9.64 16.84 -29.14
CA GLY A 763 -11.08 16.52 -29.22
C GLY A 763 -11.53 15.10 -29.58
N VAL A 764 -10.66 14.09 -29.51
CA VAL A 764 -11.02 12.66 -29.55
C VAL A 764 -10.14 11.95 -28.53
N THR A 765 -10.76 11.43 -27.47
CA THR A 765 -10.12 10.67 -26.39
C THR A 765 -9.82 9.26 -26.90
N THR A 766 -8.71 9.14 -27.63
CA THR A 766 -8.12 7.83 -27.95
C THR A 766 -7.26 7.42 -26.76
N GLU A 767 -7.71 6.38 -26.03
CA GLU A 767 -6.98 5.58 -25.02
C GLU A 767 -5.83 6.34 -24.32
N GLY A 768 -6.18 7.33 -23.50
CA GLY A 768 -5.22 8.08 -22.71
C GLY A 768 -5.03 7.43 -21.34
N SER A 769 -3.87 6.82 -21.10
CA SER A 769 -3.39 6.58 -19.74
C SER A 769 -3.26 7.93 -19.03
N ILE A 770 -3.91 8.11 -17.87
CA ILE A 770 -3.75 9.31 -17.06
C ILE A 770 -2.42 9.18 -16.31
N SER A 771 -1.33 9.71 -16.87
CA SER A 771 -0.03 9.79 -16.20
C SER A 771 0.10 11.12 -15.43
N PHE A 772 0.34 11.04 -14.12
CA PHE A 772 0.56 12.20 -13.25
C PHE A 772 2.07 12.48 -13.06
N GLY A 773 2.73 12.98 -14.11
CA GLY A 773 4.16 13.31 -14.04
C GLY A 773 4.59 14.24 -15.17
N SER A 774 5.25 15.35 -14.84
CA SER A 774 5.66 16.40 -15.77
C SER A 774 6.92 16.04 -16.56
N GLY A 775 6.86 16.32 -17.87
CA GLY A 775 7.95 16.75 -18.74
C GLY A 775 9.19 15.84 -18.87
N SER A 776 9.21 14.97 -19.87
CA SER A 776 10.45 14.35 -20.34
C SER A 776 11.15 15.26 -21.37
N ALA A 777 12.33 15.80 -21.04
CA ALA A 777 13.22 16.42 -22.02
C ALA A 777 14.19 15.37 -22.56
N TYR A 778 14.31 15.26 -23.90
CA TYR A 778 15.21 14.30 -24.55
C TYR A 778 16.44 15.02 -25.08
N THR A 779 17.63 14.56 -24.70
CA THR A 779 18.87 14.97 -25.38
C THR A 779 19.62 13.73 -25.80
N VAL A 780 19.82 13.54 -27.10
CA VAL A 780 20.68 12.51 -27.68
C VAL A 780 21.91 13.21 -28.24
N SER A 781 23.06 13.05 -27.59
CA SER A 781 24.32 13.55 -28.16
C SER A 781 25.13 12.39 -28.74
N THR A 782 25.40 12.43 -30.04
CA THR A 782 26.45 11.59 -30.63
C THR A 782 27.79 12.31 -30.49
N ASN A 783 28.83 11.56 -30.14
CA ASN A 783 30.18 12.13 -29.98
C ASN A 783 30.90 12.18 -31.34
N THR A 784 31.86 13.09 -31.50
CA THR A 784 32.75 13.17 -32.68
C THR A 784 33.61 11.92 -32.84
N GLU A 785 33.74 11.08 -31.81
CA GLU A 785 34.44 9.79 -31.86
C GLU A 785 33.59 8.62 -32.37
N THR A 786 32.38 8.88 -32.89
CA THR A 786 31.53 7.81 -33.44
C THR A 786 32.12 7.29 -34.76
N VAL A 787 32.24 5.97 -34.86
CA VAL A 787 32.65 5.23 -36.05
C VAL A 787 31.47 4.44 -36.57
N TYR A 788 31.09 4.67 -37.82
CA TYR A 788 30.13 3.84 -38.54
C TYR A 788 30.90 2.90 -39.46
N GLN A 789 30.59 1.62 -39.43
CA GLN A 789 31.30 0.61 -40.20
C GLN A 789 30.35 -0.35 -40.92
N GLY A 790 30.77 -0.81 -42.09
CA GLY A 790 30.19 -1.94 -42.79
C GLY A 790 31.29 -2.91 -43.19
N GLN A 791 31.16 -4.16 -42.78
CA GLN A 791 32.02 -5.27 -43.16
C GLN A 791 31.24 -6.15 -44.14
N ILE A 792 31.81 -6.41 -45.31
CA ILE A 792 31.18 -7.20 -46.37
C ILE A 792 32.08 -8.38 -46.68
N GLY A 793 31.56 -9.58 -46.51
CA GLY A 793 32.28 -10.83 -46.78
C GLY A 793 32.59 -11.02 -48.26
N ASP A 794 33.75 -11.63 -48.53
CA ASP A 794 34.17 -11.97 -49.89
C ASP A 794 33.21 -12.96 -50.57
N VAL A 795 33.11 -12.86 -51.89
CA VAL A 795 32.35 -13.79 -52.74
C VAL A 795 33.27 -14.90 -53.25
N ALA A 796 32.83 -16.15 -53.19
CA ALA A 796 33.61 -17.31 -53.61
C ALA A 796 33.97 -17.25 -55.10
N ALA A 797 35.09 -17.90 -55.46
CA ALA A 797 35.63 -17.88 -56.82
C ALA A 797 34.60 -18.28 -57.90
N GLY A 798 33.74 -19.27 -57.59
CA GLY A 798 32.73 -19.77 -58.52
C GLY A 798 31.60 -18.79 -58.80
N ASP A 799 31.30 -17.89 -57.87
CA ASP A 799 30.18 -16.96 -57.95
C ASP A 799 30.61 -15.53 -58.31
N TYR A 800 31.90 -15.20 -58.14
CA TYR A 800 32.41 -13.84 -58.23
C TYR A 800 32.15 -13.17 -59.59
N SER A 801 32.48 -13.81 -60.72
CA SER A 801 32.27 -13.19 -62.03
C SER A 801 30.80 -12.90 -62.35
N THR A 802 29.89 -13.68 -61.76
CA THR A 802 28.46 -13.54 -61.95
C THR A 802 27.88 -12.49 -61.00
N TRP A 803 28.37 -12.41 -59.77
CA TRP A 803 27.75 -11.61 -58.71
C TRP A 803 28.66 -10.54 -58.12
N ALA A 804 29.71 -10.09 -58.82
CA ALA A 804 30.58 -9.02 -58.36
C ALA A 804 29.89 -7.64 -58.32
N TYR A 805 30.19 -6.87 -57.27
CA TYR A 805 29.70 -5.51 -57.06
C TYR A 805 30.72 -4.71 -56.25
N SER A 806 30.58 -3.39 -56.30
CA SER A 806 31.25 -2.49 -55.36
C SER A 806 30.23 -1.87 -54.42
N VAL A 807 30.68 -1.53 -53.21
CA VAL A 807 29.83 -0.99 -52.14
C VAL A 807 30.45 0.27 -51.54
N GLY A 808 29.62 1.25 -51.19
CA GLY A 808 29.98 2.38 -50.34
C GLY A 808 29.01 2.52 -49.18
N LEU A 809 29.44 3.20 -48.12
CA LEU A 809 28.66 3.44 -46.91
C LEU A 809 28.22 4.90 -46.88
N TYR A 810 27.01 5.15 -46.40
CA TYR A 810 26.55 6.49 -46.07
C TYR A 810 25.70 6.47 -44.81
N VAL A 811 25.77 7.58 -44.09
CA VAL A 811 25.06 7.82 -42.84
C VAL A 811 24.34 9.14 -42.99
N TYR A 812 23.08 9.21 -42.60
CA TYR A 812 22.34 10.47 -42.65
C TYR A 812 21.31 10.57 -41.54
N GLN A 813 20.98 11.81 -41.17
CA GLN A 813 19.97 12.11 -40.17
C GLN A 813 18.66 12.38 -40.90
N ALA A 814 17.75 11.38 -40.94
CA ALA A 814 16.66 11.27 -41.93
C ALA A 814 15.73 12.49 -42.06
N TRP A 815 15.68 13.36 -41.04
CA TRP A 815 14.81 14.53 -41.01
C TRP A 815 15.50 15.82 -40.57
N ARG A 816 16.82 15.83 -40.40
CA ARG A 816 17.55 17.00 -39.92
C ARG A 816 18.07 17.82 -41.10
N VAL A 817 17.50 19.01 -41.29
CA VAL A 817 17.77 19.84 -42.47
C VAL A 817 19.19 20.41 -42.40
N ALA A 818 19.96 20.17 -43.46
CA ALA A 818 21.30 20.70 -43.63
C ALA A 818 21.31 21.97 -44.50
N ASP A 819 22.26 22.87 -44.24
CA ASP A 819 22.63 23.93 -45.16
C ASP A 819 23.55 23.42 -46.29
N GLY A 820 23.92 24.31 -47.22
CA GLY A 820 24.83 23.95 -48.32
C GLY A 820 26.25 23.57 -47.90
N SER A 821 26.59 23.65 -46.60
CA SER A 821 27.85 23.21 -46.00
C SER A 821 27.66 21.98 -45.08
N ASN A 822 26.53 21.28 -45.21
CA ASN A 822 26.17 20.12 -44.40
C ASN A 822 26.01 20.41 -42.89
N ARG A 823 25.78 21.67 -42.51
CA ARG A 823 25.54 22.06 -41.11
C ARG A 823 24.05 22.05 -40.80
N PRO A 824 23.63 21.57 -39.62
CA PRO A 824 22.24 21.60 -39.23
C PRO A 824 21.75 23.04 -39.13
N THR A 825 20.60 23.32 -39.74
CA THR A 825 19.97 24.65 -39.72
C THR A 825 19.17 24.92 -38.44
N GLY A 826 19.07 23.93 -37.55
CA GLY A 826 18.14 23.90 -36.42
C GLY A 826 16.71 23.52 -36.81
N ALA A 827 16.38 23.46 -38.11
CA ALA A 827 15.08 23.03 -38.60
C ALA A 827 15.01 21.50 -38.77
N TRP A 828 13.84 20.94 -38.49
CA TRP A 828 13.48 19.55 -38.74
C TRP A 828 12.38 19.49 -39.80
N LEU A 829 12.40 18.45 -40.63
CA LEU A 829 11.28 18.17 -41.50
C LEU A 829 10.04 17.82 -40.64
N PRO A 830 8.84 18.30 -40.99
CA PRO A 830 7.63 18.02 -40.23
C PRO A 830 7.40 16.52 -40.01
N GLY A 831 7.15 16.11 -38.76
CA GLY A 831 6.90 14.72 -38.39
C GLY A 831 8.14 13.83 -38.26
N GLY A 832 9.35 14.39 -38.35
CA GLY A 832 10.60 13.64 -38.22
C GLY A 832 11.08 13.48 -36.78
N TYR A 833 11.52 12.26 -36.43
CA TYR A 833 12.21 11.94 -35.17
C TYR A 833 13.73 12.14 -35.31
N PRO A 834 14.49 12.29 -34.22
CA PRO A 834 15.96 12.28 -34.28
C PRO A 834 16.51 10.89 -34.61
N LEU A 835 16.50 10.48 -35.88
CA LEU A 835 16.97 9.17 -36.34
C LEU A 835 18.21 9.27 -37.22
N THR A 836 19.26 8.54 -36.83
CA THR A 836 20.42 8.28 -37.67
C THR A 836 20.20 7.01 -38.49
N VAL A 837 20.41 7.07 -39.80
CA VAL A 837 20.28 5.91 -40.70
C VAL A 837 21.64 5.57 -41.27
N ILE A 838 22.08 4.33 -41.07
CA ILE A 838 23.30 3.76 -41.64
C ILE A 838 22.90 2.85 -42.79
N ASN A 839 23.32 3.16 -44.01
CA ASN A 839 22.89 2.43 -45.20
C ASN A 839 24.02 2.39 -46.26
N PHE A 840 23.82 1.58 -47.29
CA PHE A 840 24.80 1.30 -48.33
C PHE A 840 24.30 1.70 -49.70
N TRP A 841 25.23 2.09 -50.54
CA TRP A 841 25.00 2.23 -51.97
C TRP A 841 25.89 1.26 -52.73
N THR A 842 25.37 0.70 -53.81
CA THR A 842 26.05 -0.36 -54.55
C THR A 842 26.21 0.02 -56.02
N ASN A 843 27.21 -0.61 -56.65
CA ASN A 843 27.43 -0.58 -58.09
C ASN A 843 27.67 -2.02 -58.57
N PRO A 844 26.61 -2.80 -58.83
CA PRO A 844 26.73 -4.15 -59.36
C PRO A 844 27.29 -4.17 -60.79
N PHE A 845 28.21 -5.10 -61.07
CA PHE A 845 28.82 -5.23 -62.40
C PHE A 845 29.09 -6.67 -62.84
N GLY A 846 28.84 -7.66 -61.99
CA GLY A 846 28.84 -9.07 -62.34
C GLY A 846 27.75 -9.40 -63.37
N SER A 847 27.94 -10.45 -64.15
CA SER A 847 27.05 -10.80 -65.27
C SER A 847 25.63 -11.25 -64.87
N GLY A 848 25.36 -11.42 -63.58
CA GLY A 848 24.08 -11.86 -63.02
C GLY A 848 23.16 -10.73 -62.56
N TYR A 849 23.62 -9.47 -62.60
CA TYR A 849 22.83 -8.29 -62.22
C TYR A 849 22.12 -7.63 -63.39
#